data_AF-A0A8X6N225-F1
#
_entry.id   AF-A0A8X6N225-F1
#
_cell.length_a   1.000
_cell.length_b   1.000
_cell.length_c   1.000
_cell.angle_alpha   90.00
_cell.angle_beta   90.00
_cell.angle_gamma   90.00
#
_symmetry.space_group_name_H-M   'P 1'
#
loop_
_entity.id
_entity.type
_entity.pdbx_description
1 polymer ?
#
loop_
_entity_poly.entity_id
_entity_poly.type
_entity_poly.pdbx_seq_one_letter_code
_entity_poly.pdbx_strand_id
1 'polypeptide(L)'
;MACWRKISSLKESASAQVATNLCQENGFKVVALHLEQPMFFAFTRNLSSSLPFIADFKILTRKNLILERNNSGFVACFWKDNQEMEQWQAAVDKQCQRLTEGLPFTLKNKVHVWMRRIALEYFSYSRRQEKLFGVPRFYLTNVLTLTSWMKAGRLDEKKVAERLLYDERLTISQRYHMACVYCLHVQILQLWNGSTLEEKKSILSSLYSSECSDMVKLWSPEITGYALQTNNKWCEAAMLAVQYGNRAALMSCWKMLEEHMRRDIVIELALKSVQGWQRIQKELQMHIDWPRELYLGFFHFSNLLSYYCELICFFLSQMNEEQQLTFFRQAFQSTECELVVECYLDWPHQDHFIPTISRLWGIIPYDMFEKCLFILVSKYAENDCREELVSFHKDIHFYDYRNLLQALWKETPEEYKRYVFPIKHSDNADDPIKIVGSVLLSRFVKRSPFQEKDEFLFKEIFCYQSREEREMMMSSSEGKSICVCLAQEEKWYFANWFLQECLPKEEIPSFKKQFIQSDCIHVLCLNKLKENCEKWVGDLIDWSLDLDSEKEQYKYALVTRGDEFLQICHFLLLKGDSSKVDRIINFCVPSEKREPIKSWCFKYSCTAMLKCCNWKELDAILEWNFNTKEEEIKHFKKYLLFEEGIALHHQIVFKLQDWEEVERFYKWFSLSPEEIKTLKKDTLSLPRVFSDIEFQLKGYTDMYVTPLRWCLTDEEMVIDFQKNIENRYRSFFVSGEIGRKAKERFDCLLNQLLDSFRKDVQDETNKEAISKEGKGGKRSKPATGEGSPIKQSRIVQLN
;
A
#
# COMPACT_ATOMS: atom_id res chain seq x y z
N MET A 1 5.18 -2.82 45.33
CA MET A 1 3.70 -2.79 45.49
C MET A 1 3.14 -1.40 45.82
N ALA A 2 3.78 -0.56 46.67
CA ALA A 2 3.31 0.82 46.94
C ALA A 2 3.44 1.78 45.73
N CYS A 3 4.52 1.70 44.93
CA CYS A 3 4.58 2.37 43.61
C CYS A 3 3.49 1.87 42.64
N TRP A 4 3.02 0.64 42.82
CA TRP A 4 2.13 -0.06 41.91
C TRP A 4 0.67 0.42 42.04
N ARG A 5 0.18 0.65 43.27
CA ARG A 5 -1.12 1.30 43.51
C ARG A 5 -1.18 2.76 43.05
N LYS A 6 -0.01 3.42 42.92
CA LYS A 6 0.14 4.80 42.42
C LYS A 6 0.14 4.88 40.90
N ILE A 7 0.48 3.79 40.21
CA ILE A 7 0.56 3.69 38.74
C ILE A 7 -0.78 3.27 38.13
N SER A 8 -1.55 2.40 38.79
CA SER A 8 -2.89 2.00 38.36
C SER A 8 -3.94 3.12 38.39
N SER A 9 -3.63 4.26 39.04
CA SER A 9 -4.48 5.46 39.15
C SER A 9 -4.01 6.62 38.26
N LEU A 10 -3.04 6.40 37.36
CA LEU A 10 -2.50 7.48 36.53
C LEU A 10 -3.52 7.91 35.47
N LYS A 11 -3.95 9.18 35.56
CA LYS A 11 -4.69 9.88 34.51
C LYS A 11 -3.86 9.88 33.21
N GLU A 12 -4.51 10.01 32.05
CA GLU A 12 -3.87 10.01 30.72
C GLU A 12 -2.64 10.94 30.63
N SER A 13 -2.68 12.08 31.33
CA SER A 13 -1.57 13.04 31.41
C SER A 13 -0.27 12.47 31.99
N ALA A 14 -0.35 11.47 32.89
CA ALA A 14 0.82 10.84 33.48
C ALA A 14 1.36 9.67 32.63
N SER A 15 0.50 8.98 31.88
CA SER A 15 0.95 8.04 30.83
C SER A 15 1.67 8.77 29.69
N ALA A 16 1.17 9.94 29.29
CA ALA A 16 1.84 10.82 28.33
C ALA A 16 3.23 11.27 28.82
N GLN A 17 3.34 11.69 30.09
CA GLN A 17 4.62 12.09 30.69
C GLN A 17 5.62 10.93 30.76
N VAL A 18 5.18 9.72 31.15
CA VAL A 18 6.03 8.52 31.16
C VAL A 18 6.51 8.17 29.75
N ALA A 19 5.63 8.20 28.74
CA ALA A 19 6.01 7.97 27.35
C ALA A 19 6.99 9.02 26.82
N THR A 20 6.79 10.30 27.17
CA THR A 20 7.69 11.38 26.77
C THR A 20 9.07 11.22 27.42
N ASN A 21 9.12 10.84 28.70
CA ASN A 21 10.38 10.55 29.39
C ASN A 21 11.10 9.33 28.76
N LEU A 22 10.38 8.25 28.47
CA LEU A 22 10.92 7.04 27.84
C LEU A 22 11.44 7.29 26.41
N CYS A 23 10.79 8.15 25.63
CA CYS A 23 11.28 8.56 24.31
C CYS A 23 12.61 9.32 24.40
N GLN A 24 12.83 10.11 25.46
CA GLN A 24 14.00 10.99 25.55
C GLN A 24 15.25 10.33 26.11
N GLU A 25 15.11 9.28 26.93
CA GLU A 25 16.25 8.74 27.68
C GLU A 25 17.27 7.97 26.85
N ASN A 26 16.98 7.49 25.62
CA ASN A 26 17.96 7.02 24.61
C ASN A 26 17.31 6.40 23.36
N GLY A 27 16.05 5.93 23.46
CA GLY A 27 15.42 5.13 22.40
C GLY A 27 15.16 5.88 21.09
N PHE A 28 14.73 7.13 21.17
CA PHE A 28 14.32 7.91 20.00
C PHE A 28 15.50 8.40 19.16
N LYS A 29 16.60 8.79 19.83
CA LYS A 29 17.86 9.13 19.17
C LYS A 29 18.43 7.93 18.41
N VAL A 30 18.36 6.73 18.98
CA VAL A 30 18.84 5.50 18.32
C VAL A 30 18.00 5.15 17.08
N VAL A 31 16.67 5.25 17.15
CA VAL A 31 15.78 5.00 16.00
C VAL A 31 16.03 6.01 14.88
N ALA A 32 16.12 7.30 15.20
CA ALA A 32 16.39 8.35 14.23
C ALA A 32 17.79 8.23 13.59
N LEU A 33 18.81 7.83 14.37
CA LEU A 33 20.19 7.66 13.87
C LEU A 33 20.40 6.34 13.09
N HIS A 34 19.68 5.25 13.41
CA HIS A 34 19.83 3.96 12.72
C HIS A 34 19.30 3.96 11.28
N LEU A 35 18.31 4.80 10.96
CA LEU A 35 17.69 4.84 9.64
C LEU A 35 18.54 5.59 8.59
N GLU A 36 19.50 6.42 9.02
CA GLU A 36 20.34 7.20 8.09
C GLU A 36 21.63 6.48 7.67
N GLN A 37 22.10 5.46 8.41
CA GLN A 37 23.42 4.86 8.16
C GLN A 37 23.55 3.95 6.92
N PRO A 38 22.50 3.29 6.37
CA PRO A 38 22.66 2.52 5.13
C PRO A 38 22.44 3.29 3.83
N MET A 39 21.61 4.36 3.83
CA MET A 39 21.16 4.97 2.57
C MET A 39 22.10 6.05 1.99
N PHE A 40 22.85 6.77 2.84
CA PHE A 40 23.74 7.82 2.35
C PHE A 40 25.04 7.28 1.73
N PHE A 41 25.49 6.09 2.16
CA PHE A 41 26.75 5.47 1.70
C PHE A 41 26.61 4.63 0.42
N ALA A 42 25.42 4.10 0.12
CA ALA A 42 25.21 3.32 -1.12
C ALA A 42 25.15 4.22 -2.37
N PHE A 43 24.69 5.47 -2.22
CA PHE A 43 24.50 6.38 -3.36
C PHE A 43 25.77 7.18 -3.72
N THR A 44 26.66 7.42 -2.75
CA THR A 44 27.89 8.22 -2.93
C THR A 44 29.04 7.45 -3.57
N ARG A 45 28.99 6.12 -3.61
CA ARG A 45 30.08 5.29 -4.17
C ARG A 45 30.05 5.14 -5.70
N ASN A 46 28.96 5.50 -6.36
CA ASN A 46 28.81 5.41 -7.84
C ASN A 46 28.94 6.74 -8.58
N LEU A 47 29.18 7.86 -7.89
CA LEU A 47 29.28 9.20 -8.51
C LEU A 47 30.53 9.96 -8.04
N SER A 48 31.69 9.31 -7.97
CA SER A 48 32.97 9.96 -7.69
C SER A 48 33.90 9.96 -8.90
N SER A 49 33.66 10.89 -9.83
CA SER A 49 34.76 11.57 -10.55
C SER A 49 34.27 12.89 -11.15
N SER A 50 34.69 13.99 -10.52
CA SER A 50 34.74 15.40 -10.95
C SER A 50 33.44 16.19 -11.19
N LEU A 51 33.09 17.11 -10.25
CA LEU A 51 32.67 18.54 -10.41
C LEU A 51 31.81 19.05 -9.21
N PRO A 52 31.73 20.38 -8.93
CA PRO A 52 31.32 20.91 -7.63
C PRO A 52 29.80 21.02 -7.37
N PHE A 53 29.47 20.78 -6.09
CA PHE A 53 28.21 20.32 -5.48
C PHE A 53 27.02 21.31 -5.40
N ILE A 54 27.08 22.52 -5.96
CA ILE A 54 26.06 23.56 -5.67
C ILE A 54 25.13 23.88 -6.86
N ALA A 55 25.50 23.51 -8.09
CA ALA A 55 24.67 23.80 -9.27
C ALA A 55 23.59 22.73 -9.56
N ASP A 56 23.79 21.48 -9.14
CA ASP A 56 22.96 20.35 -9.57
C ASP A 56 21.67 20.13 -8.77
N PHE A 57 21.56 20.68 -7.55
CA PHE A 57 20.30 20.54 -6.78
C PHE A 57 19.13 21.24 -7.48
N LYS A 58 19.40 22.30 -8.26
CA LYS A 58 18.42 23.02 -9.09
C LYS A 58 18.10 22.32 -10.41
N ILE A 59 18.97 21.45 -10.90
CA ILE A 59 18.76 20.69 -12.15
C ILE A 59 17.99 19.39 -11.86
N LEU A 60 18.20 18.78 -10.70
CA LEU A 60 17.46 17.59 -10.26
C LEU A 60 15.96 17.89 -10.01
N THR A 61 15.64 19.04 -9.40
CA THR A 61 14.25 19.48 -9.19
C THR A 61 13.53 19.79 -10.50
N ARG A 62 14.24 20.36 -11.49
CA ARG A 62 13.67 20.67 -12.82
C ARG A 62 13.45 19.42 -13.70
N LYS A 63 14.30 18.39 -13.57
CA LYS A 63 14.06 17.07 -14.21
C LYS A 63 12.90 16.31 -13.56
N ASN A 64 12.70 16.46 -12.24
CA ASN A 64 11.56 15.85 -11.55
C ASN A 64 10.22 16.46 -11.98
N LEU A 65 10.15 17.77 -12.27
CA LEU A 65 8.92 18.41 -12.80
C LEU A 65 8.53 17.97 -14.23
N ILE A 66 9.50 17.58 -15.06
CA ILE A 66 9.21 17.00 -16.39
C ILE A 66 8.84 15.52 -16.26
N LEU A 67 9.37 14.82 -15.25
CA LEU A 67 8.96 13.47 -14.87
C LEU A 67 7.64 13.44 -14.10
N GLU A 68 7.18 14.52 -13.47
CA GLU A 68 5.85 14.58 -12.83
C GLU A 68 4.69 14.48 -13.82
N ARG A 69 4.94 14.66 -15.13
CA ARG A 69 3.98 14.30 -16.20
C ARG A 69 4.03 12.82 -16.61
N ASN A 70 5.04 12.06 -16.16
CA ASN A 70 5.18 10.63 -16.40
C ASN A 70 5.14 9.90 -15.04
N ASN A 71 4.04 9.19 -14.76
CA ASN A 71 3.74 8.49 -13.49
C ASN A 71 4.91 7.77 -12.77
N SER A 72 6.02 7.39 -13.44
CA SER A 72 7.15 6.66 -12.85
C SER A 72 7.98 7.45 -11.82
N GLY A 73 8.17 8.77 -11.97
CA GLY A 73 8.99 9.58 -11.05
C GLY A 73 8.34 9.77 -9.68
N PHE A 74 7.04 10.07 -9.68
CA PHE A 74 6.24 10.20 -8.47
C PHE A 74 6.14 8.86 -7.73
N VAL A 75 5.89 7.77 -8.46
CA VAL A 75 5.82 6.41 -7.90
C VAL A 75 7.13 6.04 -7.19
N ALA A 76 8.31 6.36 -7.75
CA ALA A 76 9.60 6.07 -7.11
C ALA A 76 9.83 6.85 -5.80
N CYS A 77 9.51 8.16 -5.75
CA CYS A 77 9.56 8.94 -4.51
C CYS A 77 8.60 8.38 -3.45
N PHE A 78 7.42 7.96 -3.90
CA PHE A 78 6.40 7.38 -3.06
C PHE A 78 6.80 6.01 -2.46
N TRP A 79 7.36 5.09 -3.25
CA TRP A 79 7.86 3.79 -2.75
C TRP A 79 8.95 3.96 -1.69
N LYS A 80 9.84 4.94 -1.90
CA LYS A 80 10.88 5.28 -0.94
C LYS A 80 10.28 5.76 0.38
N ASP A 81 9.26 6.62 0.32
CA ASP A 81 8.58 7.13 1.52
C ASP A 81 7.87 6.02 2.30
N ASN A 82 7.25 5.07 1.62
CA ASN A 82 6.58 3.91 2.25
C ASN A 82 7.59 3.03 2.97
N GLN A 83 8.69 2.69 2.28
CA GLN A 83 9.74 1.85 2.85
C GLN A 83 10.40 2.53 4.06
N GLU A 84 10.64 3.84 4.01
CA GLU A 84 11.13 4.62 5.14
C GLU A 84 10.15 4.57 6.33
N MET A 85 8.84 4.72 6.08
CA MET A 85 7.82 4.66 7.13
C MET A 85 7.73 3.27 7.78
N GLU A 86 7.75 2.20 6.99
CA GLU A 86 7.73 0.82 7.50
C GLU A 86 8.96 0.51 8.37
N GLN A 87 10.15 0.89 7.90
CA GLN A 87 11.38 0.72 8.67
C GLN A 87 11.35 1.54 9.96
N TRP A 88 10.85 2.77 9.88
CA TRP A 88 10.72 3.64 11.04
C TRP A 88 9.70 3.09 12.05
N GLN A 89 8.56 2.58 11.60
CA GLN A 89 7.54 1.96 12.45
C GLN A 89 8.07 0.70 13.12
N ALA A 90 8.78 -0.17 12.39
CA ALA A 90 9.42 -1.35 12.94
C ALA A 90 10.47 -0.99 14.01
N ALA A 91 11.24 0.09 13.79
CA ALA A 91 12.22 0.58 14.75
C ALA A 91 11.56 1.16 16.02
N VAL A 92 10.48 1.93 15.86
CA VAL A 92 9.66 2.43 16.97
C VAL A 92 9.08 1.27 17.77
N ASP A 93 8.54 0.25 17.10
CA ASP A 93 7.94 -0.91 17.76
C ASP A 93 8.92 -1.73 18.56
N LYS A 94 10.09 -2.01 17.97
CA LYS A 94 11.19 -2.66 18.66
C LYS A 94 11.60 -1.87 19.91
N GLN A 95 11.64 -0.55 19.81
CA GLN A 95 12.04 0.30 20.93
C GLN A 95 10.93 0.42 21.99
N CYS A 96 9.67 0.47 21.60
CA CYS A 96 8.52 0.41 22.50
C CYS A 96 8.50 -0.91 23.27
N GLN A 97 8.73 -2.03 22.58
CA GLN A 97 8.78 -3.35 23.20
C GLN A 97 9.86 -3.44 24.29
N ARG A 98 11.04 -2.88 24.02
CA ARG A 98 12.15 -2.79 24.99
C ARG A 98 11.81 -1.89 26.18
N LEU A 99 11.26 -0.71 25.92
CA LEU A 99 10.95 0.28 26.98
C LEU A 99 9.75 -0.12 27.84
N THR A 100 8.88 -0.98 27.33
CA THR A 100 7.72 -1.52 28.05
C THR A 100 7.97 -2.92 28.60
N GLU A 101 9.20 -3.44 28.48
CA GLU A 101 9.57 -4.73 29.05
C GLU A 101 9.44 -4.67 30.60
N GLY A 102 8.72 -5.64 31.17
CA GLY A 102 8.39 -5.67 32.60
C GLY A 102 7.15 -4.86 33.02
N LEU A 103 6.51 -4.11 32.10
CA LEU A 103 5.22 -3.48 32.38
C LEU A 103 4.07 -4.51 32.28
N PRO A 104 2.99 -4.34 33.07
CA PRO A 104 1.75 -5.11 32.91
C PRO A 104 1.20 -4.93 31.50
N PHE A 105 0.61 -5.99 30.94
CA PHE A 105 0.08 -5.98 29.57
C PHE A 105 -0.79 -4.74 29.28
N THR A 106 -1.76 -4.43 30.16
CA THR A 106 -2.65 -3.27 30.00
C THR A 106 -1.92 -1.92 29.99
N LEU A 107 -0.83 -1.76 30.74
CA LEU A 107 -0.05 -0.52 30.77
C LEU A 107 0.97 -0.47 29.63
N LYS A 108 1.60 -1.59 29.32
CA LYS A 108 2.49 -1.77 28.16
C LYS A 108 1.81 -1.29 26.90
N ASN A 109 0.57 -1.72 26.68
CA ASN A 109 -0.24 -1.34 25.54
C ASN A 109 -0.50 0.16 25.51
N LYS A 110 -0.97 0.74 26.62
CA LYS A 110 -1.18 2.20 26.72
C LYS A 110 0.09 3.00 26.43
N VAL A 111 1.23 2.60 26.99
CA VAL A 111 2.52 3.28 26.75
C VAL A 111 2.95 3.13 25.29
N HIS A 112 2.79 1.95 24.69
CA HIS A 112 3.12 1.70 23.30
C HIS A 112 2.33 2.60 22.34
N VAL A 113 1.02 2.76 22.58
CA VAL A 113 0.17 3.68 21.81
C VAL A 113 0.68 5.11 21.89
N TRP A 114 0.95 5.59 23.10
CA TRP A 114 1.46 6.94 23.32
C TRP A 114 2.80 7.15 22.62
N MET A 115 3.72 6.20 22.75
CA MET A 115 5.03 6.28 22.11
C MET A 115 4.93 6.31 20.59
N ARG A 116 4.11 5.45 19.98
CA ARG A 116 3.87 5.47 18.53
C ARG A 116 3.33 6.80 18.05
N ARG A 117 2.37 7.38 18.78
CA ARG A 117 1.79 8.69 18.44
C ARG A 117 2.84 9.80 18.49
N ILE A 118 3.58 9.90 19.58
CA ILE A 118 4.69 10.86 19.74
C ILE A 118 5.71 10.68 18.61
N ALA A 119 6.00 9.43 18.28
CA ALA A 119 6.93 9.11 17.22
C ALA A 119 6.40 9.58 15.85
N LEU A 120 5.13 9.32 15.52
CA LEU A 120 4.54 9.69 14.23
C LEU A 120 4.44 11.21 14.09
N GLU A 121 4.10 11.90 15.18
CA GLU A 121 4.12 13.36 15.26
C GLU A 121 5.52 13.91 14.94
N TYR A 122 6.55 13.34 15.57
CA TYR A 122 7.94 13.71 15.27
C TYR A 122 8.31 13.46 13.82
N PHE A 123 8.01 12.26 13.30
CA PHE A 123 8.36 11.89 11.93
C PHE A 123 7.73 12.88 10.94
N SER A 124 6.44 13.14 11.12
CA SER A 124 5.66 14.07 10.32
C SER A 124 6.21 15.50 10.38
N TYR A 125 6.54 15.98 11.59
CA TYR A 125 7.17 17.27 11.77
C TYR A 125 8.55 17.32 11.09
N SER A 126 9.40 16.31 11.30
CA SER A 126 10.76 16.26 10.78
C SER A 126 10.83 16.29 9.26
N ARG A 127 9.95 15.52 8.62
CA ARG A 127 9.78 15.50 7.17
C ARG A 127 9.32 16.85 6.64
N ARG A 128 8.45 17.56 7.37
CA ARG A 128 8.05 18.93 7.00
C ARG A 128 9.23 19.89 7.08
N GLN A 129 10.03 19.85 8.15
CA GLN A 129 11.20 20.73 8.28
C GLN A 129 12.23 20.48 7.18
N GLU A 130 12.46 19.21 6.84
CA GLU A 130 13.31 18.82 5.72
C GLU A 130 12.78 19.37 4.39
N LYS A 131 11.48 19.21 4.10
CA LYS A 131 10.87 19.69 2.86
C LYS A 131 10.83 21.22 2.74
N LEU A 132 10.44 21.91 3.81
CA LEU A 132 10.25 23.37 3.79
C LEU A 132 11.56 24.15 3.89
N PHE A 133 12.53 23.62 4.63
CA PHE A 133 13.74 24.37 4.98
C PHE A 133 15.04 23.64 4.64
N GLY A 134 14.98 22.42 4.11
CA GLY A 134 16.19 21.61 3.86
C GLY A 134 16.93 21.25 5.15
N VAL A 135 16.22 21.15 6.29
CA VAL A 135 16.81 20.79 7.58
C VAL A 135 16.87 19.26 7.70
N PRO A 136 18.06 18.63 7.77
CA PRO A 136 18.15 17.18 7.89
C PRO A 136 17.51 16.69 9.20
N ARG A 137 16.84 15.53 9.16
CA ARG A 137 16.02 15.02 10.28
C ARG A 137 16.82 14.84 11.57
N PHE A 138 18.09 14.43 11.49
CA PHE A 138 18.94 14.23 12.67
C PHE A 138 19.17 15.50 13.50
N TYR A 139 19.07 16.71 12.93
CA TYR A 139 19.21 17.96 13.68
C TYR A 139 18.13 18.10 14.76
N LEU A 140 16.91 17.66 14.44
CA LEU A 140 15.75 17.78 15.31
C LEU A 140 15.90 16.94 16.57
N THR A 141 16.57 15.78 16.48
CA THR A 141 16.79 14.90 17.65
C THR A 141 17.52 15.58 18.81
N ASN A 142 18.35 16.60 18.52
CA ASN A 142 19.12 17.33 19.52
C ASN A 142 18.35 18.52 20.11
N VAL A 143 17.35 19.01 19.39
CA VAL A 143 16.58 20.21 19.77
C VAL A 143 15.35 19.87 20.62
N LEU A 144 14.85 18.65 20.49
CA LEU A 144 13.69 18.18 21.24
C LEU A 144 14.02 17.90 22.70
N THR A 145 13.23 18.50 23.58
CA THR A 145 13.28 18.28 25.03
C THR A 145 11.88 18.01 25.57
N LEU A 146 11.72 17.66 26.86
CA LEU A 146 10.41 17.44 27.49
C LEU A 146 9.46 18.63 27.27
N THR A 147 9.99 19.85 27.27
CA THR A 147 9.18 21.06 27.10
C THR A 147 8.80 21.37 25.65
N SER A 148 9.29 20.58 24.68
CA SER A 148 8.85 20.60 23.28
C SER A 148 7.50 19.92 23.07
N TRP A 149 7.02 19.14 24.04
CA TRP A 149 5.79 18.38 23.91
C TRP A 149 4.67 19.04 24.74
N MET A 150 3.48 19.12 24.15
CA MET A 150 2.27 19.52 24.86
C MET A 150 1.76 18.36 25.72
N LYS A 151 0.91 18.64 26.72
CA LYS A 151 0.34 17.60 27.61
C LYS A 151 -0.43 16.50 26.85
N ALA A 152 -0.94 16.83 25.67
CA ALA A 152 -1.61 15.89 24.78
C ALA A 152 -0.62 15.03 23.97
N GLY A 153 0.70 15.22 24.06
CA GLY A 153 1.69 14.48 23.26
C GLY A 153 1.87 14.99 21.82
N ARG A 154 1.36 16.19 21.52
CA ARG A 154 1.65 16.94 20.29
C ARG A 154 2.92 17.77 20.43
N LEU A 155 3.56 18.10 19.31
CA LEU A 155 4.75 18.94 19.33
C LEU A 155 4.37 20.43 19.42
N ASP A 156 5.02 21.16 20.32
CA ASP A 156 4.99 22.62 20.35
C ASP A 156 5.94 23.14 19.25
N GLU A 157 5.44 23.12 18.01
CA GLU A 157 6.22 23.45 16.82
C GLU A 157 6.90 24.83 16.93
N LYS A 158 6.22 25.79 17.58
CA LYS A 158 6.77 27.12 17.82
C LYS A 158 8.04 27.05 18.68
N LYS A 159 7.98 26.39 19.83
CA LYS A 159 9.15 26.26 20.72
C LYS A 159 10.29 25.49 20.06
N VAL A 160 9.98 24.48 19.25
CA VAL A 160 10.99 23.72 18.52
C VAL A 160 11.65 24.59 17.46
N ALA A 161 10.87 25.34 16.69
CA ALA A 161 11.39 26.33 15.74
C ALA A 161 12.25 27.39 16.42
N GLU A 162 11.78 27.99 17.53
CA GLU A 162 12.55 28.97 18.31
C GLU A 162 13.93 28.45 18.70
N ARG A 163 14.06 27.18 19.08
CA ARG A 163 15.36 26.58 19.40
C ARG A 163 16.22 26.30 18.18
N LEU A 164 15.62 25.83 17.08
CA LEU A 164 16.33 25.62 15.82
C LEU A 164 16.96 26.92 15.31
N LEU A 165 16.32 28.08 15.55
CA LEU A 165 16.88 29.38 15.16
C LEU A 165 18.21 29.73 15.85
N TYR A 166 18.51 29.12 17.00
CA TYR A 166 19.80 29.32 17.68
C TYR A 166 20.88 28.31 17.24
N ASP A 167 20.54 27.35 16.38
CA ASP A 167 21.51 26.39 15.86
C ASP A 167 22.30 27.00 14.69
N GLU A 168 23.54 27.41 14.96
CA GLU A 168 24.42 28.06 13.98
C GLU A 168 24.83 27.15 12.82
N ARG A 169 24.59 25.84 12.93
CA ARG A 169 24.79 24.90 11.81
C ARG A 169 23.77 25.12 10.69
N LEU A 170 22.63 25.75 10.99
CA LEU A 170 21.66 26.18 9.98
C LEU A 170 22.09 27.52 9.38
N THR A 171 22.01 27.62 8.05
CA THR A 171 22.32 28.88 7.36
C THR A 171 21.39 30.01 7.82
N ILE A 172 21.87 31.25 7.76
CA ILE A 172 21.05 32.43 8.11
C ILE A 172 19.77 32.47 7.26
N SER A 173 19.83 32.07 5.98
CA SER A 173 18.66 31.97 5.11
C SER A 173 17.64 30.95 5.62
N GLN A 174 18.05 29.73 5.96
CA GLN A 174 17.14 28.70 6.52
C GLN A 174 16.49 29.15 7.82
N ARG A 175 17.27 29.75 8.73
CA ARG A 175 16.77 30.29 9.99
C ARG A 175 15.78 31.44 9.74
N TYR A 176 16.09 32.35 8.83
CA TYR A 176 15.20 33.46 8.47
C TYR A 176 13.88 32.95 7.88
N HIS A 177 13.93 31.97 6.96
CA HIS A 177 12.73 31.36 6.38
C HIS A 177 11.86 30.70 7.45
N MET A 178 12.47 29.94 8.36
CA MET A 178 11.77 29.31 9.48
C MET A 178 11.15 30.36 10.42
N ALA A 179 11.88 31.42 10.75
CA ALA A 179 11.37 32.51 11.58
C ALA A 179 10.14 33.18 10.95
N CYS A 180 10.17 33.43 9.63
CA CYS A 180 9.03 33.96 8.87
C CYS A 180 7.83 33.00 8.88
N VAL A 181 8.04 31.73 8.54
CA VAL A 181 6.97 30.72 8.49
C VAL A 181 6.29 30.56 9.86
N TYR A 182 7.04 30.61 10.96
CA TYR A 182 6.50 30.51 12.32
C TYR A 182 6.11 31.87 12.94
N CYS A 183 6.20 32.97 12.20
CA CYS A 183 5.88 34.33 12.64
C CYS A 183 6.62 34.76 13.93
N LEU A 184 7.91 34.44 14.02
CA LEU A 184 8.80 34.73 15.14
C LEU A 184 9.41 36.14 15.00
N HIS A 185 8.57 37.18 15.13
CA HIS A 185 8.90 38.55 14.74
C HIS A 185 10.21 39.12 15.31
N VAL A 186 10.52 38.85 16.58
CA VAL A 186 11.77 39.30 17.19
C VAL A 186 12.97 38.68 16.47
N GLN A 187 12.93 37.37 16.24
CA GLN A 187 13.99 36.63 15.56
C GLN A 187 14.06 37.00 14.08
N ILE A 188 12.93 37.26 13.42
CA ILE A 188 12.89 37.75 12.04
C ILE A 188 13.74 39.03 11.91
N LEU A 189 13.52 40.03 12.79
CA LEU A 189 14.28 41.28 12.79
C LEU A 189 15.75 41.08 13.13
N GLN A 190 16.04 40.26 14.15
CA GLN A 190 17.41 39.96 14.57
C GLN A 190 18.21 39.28 13.45
N LEU A 191 17.64 38.24 12.84
CA LEU A 191 18.27 37.53 11.73
C LEU A 191 18.45 38.46 10.54
N TRP A 192 17.44 39.24 10.16
CA TRP A 192 17.56 40.19 9.06
C TRP A 192 18.66 41.24 9.30
N ASN A 193 18.69 41.85 10.48
CA ASN A 193 19.70 42.86 10.81
C ASN A 193 21.11 42.27 10.91
N GLY A 194 21.23 41.01 11.36
CA GLY A 194 22.48 40.26 11.43
C GLY A 194 22.96 39.71 10.08
N SER A 195 22.09 39.61 9.07
CA SER A 195 22.45 39.12 7.73
C SER A 195 23.37 40.08 6.98
N THR A 196 24.37 39.50 6.30
CA THR A 196 25.20 40.18 5.30
C THR A 196 24.38 40.64 4.09
N LEU A 197 24.96 41.51 3.26
CA LEU A 197 24.29 42.00 2.05
C LEU A 197 24.04 40.87 1.05
N GLU A 198 24.97 39.94 0.91
CA GLU A 198 24.89 38.76 0.05
C GLU A 198 23.78 37.82 0.50
N GLU A 199 23.65 37.59 1.82
CA GLU A 199 22.57 36.79 2.39
C GLU A 199 21.21 37.44 2.20
N LYS A 200 21.10 38.76 2.42
CA LYS A 200 19.88 39.53 2.11
C LYS A 200 19.51 39.41 0.64
N LYS A 201 20.47 39.57 -0.27
CA LYS A 201 20.26 39.37 -1.71
C LYS A 201 19.81 37.95 -2.03
N SER A 202 20.38 36.95 -1.37
CA SER A 202 19.98 35.55 -1.53
C SER A 202 18.52 35.34 -1.09
N ILE A 203 18.15 35.81 0.10
CA ILE A 203 16.78 35.76 0.63
C ILE A 203 15.81 36.47 -0.32
N LEU A 204 16.13 37.71 -0.74
CA LEU A 204 15.29 38.48 -1.67
C LEU A 204 15.16 37.82 -3.04
N SER A 205 16.24 37.21 -3.55
CA SER A 205 16.19 36.46 -4.82
C SER A 205 15.30 35.22 -4.72
N SER A 206 15.21 34.62 -3.53
CA SER A 206 14.34 33.46 -3.29
C SER A 206 12.86 33.84 -3.32
N LEU A 207 12.48 35.09 -3.05
CA LEU A 207 11.08 35.54 -3.06
C LEU A 207 10.37 35.33 -4.40
N TYR A 208 11.13 35.32 -5.50
CA TYR A 208 10.62 35.08 -6.85
C TYR A 208 10.51 33.59 -7.18
N SER A 209 11.01 32.69 -6.33
CA SER A 209 10.80 31.26 -6.49
C SER A 209 9.36 30.89 -6.17
N SER A 210 8.75 30.03 -6.99
CA SER A 210 7.47 29.39 -6.68
C SER A 210 7.52 28.56 -5.40
N GLU A 211 8.71 28.15 -4.97
CA GLU A 211 8.95 27.37 -3.75
C GLU A 211 9.03 28.23 -2.49
N CYS A 212 9.14 29.56 -2.63
CA CYS A 212 9.23 30.44 -1.48
C CYS A 212 7.87 30.59 -0.79
N SER A 213 7.85 30.31 0.51
CA SER A 213 6.65 30.44 1.33
C SER A 213 6.11 31.86 1.29
N ASP A 214 4.79 32.02 1.13
CA ASP A 214 4.14 33.33 1.13
C ASP A 214 4.34 34.08 2.46
N MET A 215 4.62 33.38 3.57
CA MET A 215 5.04 34.02 4.81
C MET A 215 6.34 34.81 4.66
N VAL A 216 7.32 34.26 3.94
CA VAL A 216 8.59 34.94 3.67
C VAL A 216 8.36 36.13 2.74
N LYS A 217 7.45 35.99 1.77
CA LYS A 217 7.03 37.08 0.87
C LYS A 217 6.27 38.18 1.59
N LEU A 218 5.53 37.87 2.66
CA LEU A 218 4.86 38.86 3.50
C LEU A 218 5.88 39.63 4.37
N TRP A 219 6.74 38.91 5.09
CA TRP A 219 7.64 39.52 6.08
C TRP A 219 8.80 40.30 5.46
N SER A 220 9.34 39.87 4.31
CA SER A 220 10.57 40.49 3.76
C SER A 220 10.36 41.92 3.23
N PRO A 221 9.29 42.25 2.49
CA PRO A 221 8.97 43.63 2.10
C PRO A 221 8.71 44.55 3.30
N GLU A 222 8.03 44.02 4.33
CA GLU A 222 7.74 44.74 5.56
C GLU A 222 9.01 45.20 6.27
N ILE A 223 9.99 44.30 6.42
CA ILE A 223 11.24 44.62 7.13
C ILE A 223 12.14 45.55 6.31
N THR A 224 12.05 45.47 4.98
CA THR A 224 12.84 46.34 4.09
C THR A 224 12.27 47.75 3.94
N GLY A 225 11.08 48.02 4.50
CA GLY A 225 10.40 49.31 4.36
C GLY A 225 9.74 49.51 3.00
N TYR A 226 9.65 48.45 2.17
CA TYR A 226 8.94 48.45 0.89
C TYR A 226 7.49 47.96 1.02
N ALA A 227 6.99 47.76 2.24
CA ALA A 227 5.66 47.21 2.46
C ALA A 227 4.57 48.07 1.80
N LEU A 228 3.63 47.37 1.17
CA LEU A 228 2.33 47.92 0.83
C LEU A 228 1.67 48.36 2.15
N GLN A 229 1.07 49.56 2.16
CA GLN A 229 0.33 50.07 3.31
C GLN A 229 -0.92 49.20 3.54
N THR A 230 -0.76 48.02 4.14
CA THR A 230 -1.89 47.21 4.58
C THR A 230 -2.29 47.68 5.97
N ASN A 231 -3.60 47.84 6.19
CA ASN A 231 -4.12 48.40 7.45
C ASN A 231 -3.78 47.54 8.68
N ASN A 232 -3.45 46.25 8.50
CA ASN A 232 -2.91 45.39 9.57
C ASN A 232 -2.18 44.14 9.05
N LYS A 233 -0.84 44.16 9.05
CA LYS A 233 0.01 43.01 8.67
C LYS A 233 -0.23 41.72 9.46
N TRP A 234 -0.67 41.81 10.72
CA TRP A 234 -0.94 40.63 11.54
C TRP A 234 -2.21 39.91 11.11
N CYS A 235 -3.19 40.65 10.58
CA CYS A 235 -4.39 40.07 10.00
C CYS A 235 -4.04 39.27 8.74
N GLU A 236 -3.24 39.86 7.85
CA GLU A 236 -2.75 39.20 6.64
C GLU A 236 -1.89 37.96 6.96
N ALA A 237 -0.97 38.08 7.94
CA ALA A 237 -0.20 36.94 8.42
C ALA A 237 -1.09 35.84 9.02
N ALA A 238 -2.15 36.19 9.76
CA ALA A 238 -3.09 35.22 10.29
C ALA A 238 -3.86 34.49 9.17
N MET A 239 -4.28 35.22 8.12
CA MET A 239 -4.93 34.62 6.94
C MET A 239 -4.02 33.65 6.20
N LEU A 240 -2.75 34.03 5.96
CA LEU A 240 -1.76 33.14 5.37
C LEU A 240 -1.51 31.91 6.27
N ALA A 241 -1.43 32.11 7.59
CA ALA A 241 -1.23 31.00 8.53
C ALA A 241 -2.36 29.97 8.42
N VAL A 242 -3.61 30.44 8.32
CA VAL A 242 -4.77 29.59 8.06
C VAL A 242 -4.66 28.88 6.72
N GLN A 243 -4.37 29.60 5.64
CA GLN A 243 -4.28 29.04 4.28
C GLN A 243 -3.27 27.89 4.13
N TYR A 244 -2.25 27.86 5.00
CA TYR A 244 -1.21 26.82 5.02
C TYR A 244 -1.35 25.82 6.16
N GLY A 245 -2.41 25.88 6.98
CA GLY A 245 -2.57 24.99 8.13
C GLY A 245 -1.51 25.22 9.22
N ASN A 246 -0.90 26.39 9.32
CA ASN A 246 0.19 26.67 10.27
C ASN A 246 -0.36 27.25 11.59
N ARG A 247 -0.72 26.34 12.50
CA ARG A 247 -1.24 26.70 13.83
C ARG A 247 -0.27 27.54 14.65
N ALA A 248 1.02 27.22 14.66
CA ALA A 248 2.01 27.93 15.47
C ALA A 248 2.17 29.41 15.04
N ALA A 249 2.15 29.66 13.73
CA ALA A 249 2.14 31.00 13.15
C ALA A 249 0.86 31.74 13.52
N LEU A 250 -0.31 31.11 13.32
CA LEU A 250 -1.60 31.69 13.67
C LEU A 250 -1.64 32.13 15.14
N MET A 251 -1.24 31.24 16.06
CA MET A 251 -1.24 31.55 17.50
C MET A 251 -0.33 32.74 17.84
N SER A 252 0.74 32.95 17.08
CA SER A 252 1.64 34.10 17.23
C SER A 252 0.98 35.38 16.71
N CYS A 253 0.41 35.35 15.50
CA CYS A 253 -0.30 36.49 14.92
C CYS A 253 -1.54 36.87 15.74
N TRP A 254 -2.32 35.88 16.19
CA TRP A 254 -3.53 36.07 16.98
C TRP A 254 -3.27 36.87 18.26
N LYS A 255 -2.16 36.59 18.96
CA LYS A 255 -1.77 37.34 20.17
C LYS A 255 -1.46 38.82 19.90
N MET A 256 -1.03 39.15 18.68
CA MET A 256 -0.66 40.50 18.28
C MET A 256 -1.85 41.30 17.74
N LEU A 257 -2.97 40.65 17.41
CA LEU A 257 -4.20 41.32 17.03
C LEU A 257 -4.88 41.94 18.25
N GLU A 258 -5.49 43.11 18.09
CA GLU A 258 -6.34 43.71 19.10
C GLU A 258 -7.65 42.92 19.26
N GLU A 259 -8.26 42.99 20.44
CA GLU A 259 -9.44 42.19 20.78
C GLU A 259 -10.64 42.44 19.86
N HIS A 260 -10.89 43.70 19.47
CA HIS A 260 -11.97 44.03 18.54
C HIS A 260 -11.74 43.37 17.17
N MET A 261 -10.53 43.49 16.62
CA MET A 261 -10.17 42.84 15.35
C MET A 261 -10.31 41.31 15.42
N ARG A 262 -9.90 40.68 16.53
CA ARG A 262 -10.10 39.23 16.72
C ARG A 262 -11.58 38.86 16.63
N ARG A 263 -12.46 39.62 17.29
CA ARG A 263 -13.92 39.38 17.26
C ARG A 263 -14.49 39.54 15.85
N ASP A 264 -13.98 40.50 15.08
CA ASP A 264 -14.46 40.80 13.73
C ASP A 264 -14.04 39.73 12.71
N ILE A 265 -12.84 39.15 12.85
CA ILE A 265 -12.28 38.22 11.84
C ILE A 265 -12.40 36.73 12.20
N VAL A 266 -12.77 36.37 13.44
CA VAL A 266 -12.72 34.97 13.94
C VAL A 266 -13.54 34.01 13.07
N ILE A 267 -14.74 34.44 12.64
CA ILE A 267 -15.63 33.61 11.79
C ILE A 267 -15.04 33.45 10.39
N GLU A 268 -14.51 34.54 9.80
CA GLU A 268 -13.89 34.50 8.48
C GLU A 268 -12.69 33.55 8.45
N LEU A 269 -11.80 33.64 9.45
CA LEU A 269 -10.63 32.76 9.54
C LEU A 269 -11.02 31.30 9.78
N ALA A 270 -12.07 31.03 10.56
CA ALA A 270 -12.59 29.69 10.73
C ALA A 270 -13.12 29.13 9.41
N LEU A 271 -13.90 29.90 8.64
CA LEU A 271 -14.40 29.48 7.33
C LEU A 271 -13.27 29.24 6.32
N LYS A 272 -12.25 30.11 6.29
CA LYS A 272 -11.05 29.89 5.48
C LYS A 272 -10.31 28.60 5.86
N SER A 273 -10.33 28.22 7.15
CA SER A 273 -9.75 26.95 7.61
C SER A 273 -10.52 25.75 7.04
N VAL A 274 -11.86 25.83 7.02
CA VAL A 274 -12.70 24.79 6.41
C VAL A 274 -12.45 24.69 4.90
N GLN A 275 -12.35 25.82 4.20
CA GLN A 275 -12.00 25.85 2.77
C GLN A 275 -10.62 25.26 2.50
N GLY A 276 -9.64 25.58 3.34
CA GLY A 276 -8.30 25.02 3.27
C GLY A 276 -8.29 23.49 3.43
N TRP A 277 -9.06 22.97 4.38
CA TRP A 277 -9.28 21.53 4.53
C TRP A 277 -9.92 20.93 3.28
N GLN A 278 -11.05 21.46 2.82
CA GLN A 278 -11.77 20.95 1.64
C GLN A 278 -10.87 20.84 0.41
N ARG A 279 -10.04 21.85 0.17
CA ARG A 279 -9.07 21.83 -0.93
C ARG A 279 -8.13 20.62 -0.82
N ILE A 280 -7.56 20.39 0.36
CA ILE A 280 -6.68 19.23 0.59
C ILE A 280 -7.44 17.91 0.39
N GLN A 281 -8.69 17.82 0.86
CA GLN A 281 -9.48 16.60 0.67
C GLN A 281 -9.85 16.35 -0.80
N LYS A 282 -10.16 17.39 -1.57
CA LYS A 282 -10.40 17.27 -3.01
C LYS A 282 -9.13 16.82 -3.74
N GLU A 283 -7.98 17.39 -3.40
CA GLU A 283 -6.68 16.93 -3.91
C GLU A 283 -6.46 15.45 -3.58
N LEU A 284 -6.77 15.01 -2.36
CA LEU A 284 -6.71 13.59 -1.98
C LEU A 284 -7.66 12.70 -2.78
N GLN A 285 -8.91 13.15 -2.97
CA GLN A 285 -9.94 12.40 -3.67
C GLN A 285 -9.57 12.16 -5.15
N MET A 286 -8.93 13.14 -5.80
CA MET A 286 -8.44 13.02 -7.17
C MET A 286 -7.37 11.92 -7.34
N HIS A 287 -6.81 11.40 -6.24
CA HIS A 287 -5.80 10.35 -6.24
C HIS A 287 -6.32 8.98 -5.75
N ILE A 288 -7.64 8.78 -5.61
CA ILE A 288 -8.22 7.53 -5.05
C ILE A 288 -8.13 6.32 -5.99
N ASP A 289 -7.96 6.52 -7.31
CA ASP A 289 -7.70 5.43 -8.26
C ASP A 289 -6.32 4.79 -8.09
N TRP A 290 -5.55 5.23 -7.09
CA TRP A 290 -4.22 4.72 -6.85
C TRP A 290 -4.30 3.39 -6.11
N PRO A 291 -3.49 2.38 -6.49
CA PRO A 291 -3.43 1.09 -5.81
C PRO A 291 -3.37 1.26 -4.29
N ARG A 292 -4.06 0.37 -3.57
CA ARG A 292 -4.22 0.45 -2.10
C ARG A 292 -2.87 0.43 -1.36
N GLU A 293 -1.85 -0.15 -1.98
CA GLU A 293 -0.46 -0.17 -1.52
C GLU A 293 0.20 1.23 -1.56
N LEU A 294 -0.35 2.16 -2.33
CA LEU A 294 0.07 3.56 -2.39
C LEU A 294 -0.60 4.45 -1.34
N TYR A 295 -1.23 3.90 -0.30
CA TYR A 295 -1.85 4.71 0.76
C TYR A 295 -0.86 5.27 1.81
N LEU A 296 0.35 4.72 2.00
CA LEU A 296 1.20 5.18 3.11
C LEU A 296 1.83 6.58 2.86
N GLY A 297 2.08 7.00 1.62
CA GLY A 297 2.42 8.41 1.33
C GLY A 297 1.28 9.41 1.62
N PHE A 298 0.04 8.94 1.79
CA PHE A 298 -1.10 9.77 2.24
C PHE A 298 -0.98 10.22 3.70
N PHE A 299 -0.05 9.66 4.49
CA PHE A 299 0.16 10.12 5.86
C PHE A 299 0.49 11.61 5.94
N HIS A 300 1.19 12.18 4.95
CA HIS A 300 1.47 13.62 4.92
C HIS A 300 0.18 14.46 4.86
N PHE A 301 -0.78 14.02 4.07
CA PHE A 301 -2.06 14.71 3.91
C PHE A 301 -3.00 14.47 5.09
N SER A 302 -3.00 13.28 5.70
CA SER A 302 -3.78 13.04 6.92
C SER A 302 -3.39 13.99 8.07
N ASN A 303 -2.09 14.31 8.17
CA ASN A 303 -1.62 15.31 9.12
C ASN A 303 -2.10 16.72 8.75
N LEU A 304 -2.09 17.09 7.45
CA LEU A 304 -2.65 18.36 6.98
C LEU A 304 -4.12 18.55 7.37
N LEU A 305 -4.94 17.52 7.19
CA LEU A 305 -6.34 17.54 7.64
C LEU A 305 -6.41 17.78 9.16
N SER A 306 -5.57 17.09 9.94
CA SER A 306 -5.52 17.29 11.39
C SER A 306 -5.13 18.71 11.81
N TYR A 307 -4.26 19.40 11.05
CA TYR A 307 -3.94 20.80 11.36
C TYR A 307 -5.14 21.72 11.15
N TYR A 308 -5.90 21.55 10.07
CA TYR A 308 -7.12 22.33 9.87
C TYR A 308 -8.17 22.03 10.93
N CYS A 309 -8.30 20.77 11.39
CA CYS A 309 -9.12 20.43 12.56
C CYS A 309 -8.73 21.27 13.78
N GLU A 310 -7.43 21.33 14.09
CA GLU A 310 -6.92 22.07 15.23
C GLU A 310 -7.13 23.58 15.09
N LEU A 311 -7.01 24.13 13.87
CA LEU A 311 -7.32 25.53 13.59
C LEU A 311 -8.80 25.85 13.82
N ILE A 312 -9.70 25.01 13.29
CA ILE A 312 -11.15 25.16 13.45
C ILE A 312 -11.52 25.07 14.94
N CYS A 313 -11.02 24.05 15.64
CA CYS A 313 -11.26 23.88 17.08
C CYS A 313 -10.70 25.06 17.89
N PHE A 314 -9.54 25.58 17.50
CA PHE A 314 -8.99 26.81 18.10
C PHE A 314 -9.96 27.98 17.90
N PHE A 315 -10.40 28.29 16.68
CA PHE A 315 -11.31 29.41 16.44
C PHE A 315 -12.65 29.24 17.15
N LEU A 316 -13.22 28.04 17.16
CA LEU A 316 -14.44 27.73 17.91
C LEU A 316 -14.28 28.03 19.41
N SER A 317 -13.11 27.74 19.99
CA SER A 317 -12.81 28.09 21.39
C SER A 317 -12.68 29.60 21.65
N GLN A 318 -12.46 30.41 20.61
CA GLN A 318 -12.36 31.87 20.70
C GLN A 318 -13.72 32.56 20.43
N MET A 319 -14.72 31.83 19.95
CA MET A 319 -16.05 32.34 19.64
C MET A 319 -16.97 32.20 20.87
N ASN A 320 -17.85 33.18 21.06
CA ASN A 320 -19.01 33.00 21.93
C ASN A 320 -20.06 32.09 21.24
N GLU A 321 -21.12 31.73 21.96
CA GLU A 321 -22.15 30.82 21.45
C GLU A 321 -22.86 31.32 20.18
N GLU A 322 -23.19 32.62 20.11
CA GLU A 322 -23.82 33.23 18.95
C GLU A 322 -22.91 33.21 17.72
N GLN A 323 -21.62 33.49 17.91
CA GLN A 323 -20.61 33.41 16.86
C GLN A 323 -20.39 31.97 16.38
N GLN A 324 -20.38 30.98 17.30
CA GLN A 324 -20.30 29.56 16.93
C GLN A 324 -21.50 29.16 16.07
N LEU A 325 -22.73 29.48 16.49
CA LEU A 325 -23.93 29.19 15.71
C LEU A 325 -23.92 29.88 14.34
N THR A 326 -23.45 31.14 14.29
CA THR A 326 -23.29 31.88 13.03
C THR A 326 -22.29 31.21 12.11
N PHE A 327 -21.14 30.79 12.64
CA PHE A 327 -20.13 30.05 11.90
C PHE A 327 -20.69 28.72 11.35
N PHE A 328 -21.38 27.91 12.18
CA PHE A 328 -21.98 26.66 11.72
C PHE A 328 -23.04 26.87 10.63
N ARG A 329 -23.89 27.90 10.75
CA ARG A 329 -24.85 28.26 9.69
C ARG A 329 -24.16 28.62 8.39
N GLN A 330 -23.13 29.46 8.44
CA GLN A 330 -22.38 29.85 7.24
C GLN A 330 -21.60 28.67 6.64
N ALA A 331 -21.01 27.83 7.49
CA ALA A 331 -20.36 26.60 7.07
C ALA A 331 -21.38 25.71 6.34
N PHE A 332 -22.48 25.31 6.98
CA PHE A 332 -23.48 24.42 6.37
C PHE A 332 -24.14 24.98 5.11
N GLN A 333 -24.24 26.31 4.96
CA GLN A 333 -24.74 26.93 3.73
C GLN A 333 -23.77 26.84 2.56
N SER A 334 -22.46 26.80 2.82
CA SER A 334 -21.51 26.44 1.78
C SER A 334 -21.63 24.94 1.53
N THR A 335 -22.03 24.57 0.32
CA THR A 335 -22.44 23.22 -0.13
C THR A 335 -21.37 22.12 0.00
N GLU A 336 -20.29 22.38 0.74
CA GLU A 336 -19.10 21.53 0.83
C GLU A 336 -18.65 21.29 2.29
N CYS A 337 -19.37 21.77 3.31
CA CYS A 337 -18.91 21.84 4.72
C CYS A 337 -19.24 20.64 5.62
N GLU A 338 -19.22 19.43 5.07
CA GLU A 338 -19.43 18.17 5.81
C GLU A 338 -18.43 17.96 6.97
N LEU A 339 -17.32 18.69 6.92
CA LEU A 339 -16.07 18.43 7.65
C LEU A 339 -15.97 19.14 9.00
N VAL A 340 -16.81 20.15 9.25
CA VAL A 340 -16.68 20.97 10.46
C VAL A 340 -17.04 20.17 11.71
N VAL A 341 -18.08 19.33 11.62
CA VAL A 341 -18.49 18.46 12.72
C VAL A 341 -17.51 17.29 12.87
N GLU A 342 -16.90 16.84 11.77
CA GLU A 342 -15.86 15.81 11.77
C GLU A 342 -14.62 16.21 12.56
N CYS A 343 -14.27 17.51 12.63
CA CYS A 343 -13.16 18.03 13.44
C CYS A 343 -13.19 17.50 14.89
N TYR A 344 -14.40 17.37 15.43
CA TYR A 344 -14.62 16.91 16.80
C TYR A 344 -14.57 15.39 16.91
N LEU A 345 -14.68 14.63 15.82
CA LEU A 345 -14.46 13.19 15.83
C LEU A 345 -12.97 12.84 15.88
N ASP A 346 -12.08 13.79 15.57
CA ASP A 346 -10.64 13.59 15.64
C ASP A 346 -10.07 13.88 17.03
N TRP A 347 -8.99 13.18 17.34
CA TRP A 347 -8.30 13.34 18.62
C TRP A 347 -7.55 14.68 18.65
N PRO A 348 -7.60 15.44 19.77
CA PRO A 348 -8.17 15.12 21.09
C PRO A 348 -9.59 15.67 21.34
N HIS A 349 -10.37 15.96 20.31
CA HIS A 349 -11.56 16.81 20.42
C HIS A 349 -12.88 16.05 20.68
N GLN A 350 -12.85 14.72 20.80
CA GLN A 350 -14.06 13.90 20.88
C GLN A 350 -14.94 14.16 22.09
N ASP A 351 -14.37 14.56 23.23
CA ASP A 351 -15.15 14.94 24.42
C ASP A 351 -16.05 16.16 24.17
N HIS A 352 -15.74 16.97 23.14
CA HIS A 352 -16.53 18.13 22.75
C HIS A 352 -17.57 17.81 21.67
N PHE A 353 -17.55 16.59 21.09
CA PHE A 353 -18.44 16.21 20.00
C PHE A 353 -19.91 16.22 20.43
N ILE A 354 -20.27 15.45 21.47
CA ILE A 354 -21.66 15.34 21.95
C ILE A 354 -22.23 16.70 22.41
N PRO A 355 -21.54 17.50 23.26
CA PRO A 355 -22.04 18.82 23.62
C PRO A 355 -22.20 19.77 22.43
N THR A 356 -21.41 19.60 21.37
CA THR A 356 -21.50 20.44 20.18
C THR A 356 -22.65 20.02 19.31
N ILE A 357 -22.77 18.74 18.93
CA ILE A 357 -23.86 18.27 18.06
C ILE A 357 -25.23 18.51 18.69
N SER A 358 -25.37 18.38 20.01
CA SER A 358 -26.63 18.60 20.71
C SER A 358 -27.11 20.06 20.68
N ARG A 359 -26.21 21.02 20.45
CA ARG A 359 -26.55 22.43 20.20
C ARG A 359 -26.89 22.69 18.72
N LEU A 360 -26.51 21.79 17.83
CA LEU A 360 -26.65 21.96 16.38
C LEU A 360 -27.91 21.31 15.81
N TRP A 361 -28.66 20.49 16.55
CA TRP A 361 -29.86 19.81 16.04
C TRP A 361 -30.88 20.74 15.34
N GLY A 362 -31.01 22.00 15.77
CA GLY A 362 -31.93 22.96 15.13
C GLY A 362 -31.40 23.59 13.82
N ILE A 363 -30.13 23.36 13.46
CA ILE A 363 -29.49 23.99 12.29
C ILE A 363 -28.69 23.04 11.40
N ILE A 364 -28.34 21.84 11.89
CA ILE A 364 -27.56 20.86 11.10
C ILE A 364 -28.46 20.23 10.03
N PRO A 365 -28.10 20.30 8.74
CA PRO A 365 -28.84 19.61 7.70
C PRO A 365 -28.84 18.09 7.91
N TYR A 366 -29.92 17.42 7.52
CA TYR A 366 -30.07 15.98 7.71
C TYR A 366 -28.99 15.15 6.98
N ASP A 367 -28.61 15.56 5.77
CA ASP A 367 -27.54 14.91 5.00
C ASP A 367 -26.14 15.13 5.61
N MET A 368 -25.92 16.25 6.30
CA MET A 368 -24.70 16.49 7.08
C MET A 368 -24.64 15.55 8.30
N PHE A 369 -25.75 15.36 9.00
CA PHE A 369 -25.83 14.39 10.10
C PHE A 369 -25.56 12.97 9.61
N GLU A 370 -26.21 12.56 8.52
CA GLU A 370 -26.02 11.26 7.87
C GLU A 370 -24.54 10.98 7.58
N LYS A 371 -23.83 11.96 7.02
CA LYS A 371 -22.39 11.86 6.73
C LYS A 371 -21.53 11.83 7.99
N CYS A 372 -21.85 12.66 8.99
CA CYS A 372 -21.17 12.64 10.28
C CYS A 372 -21.28 11.25 10.94
N LEU A 373 -22.47 10.66 10.91
CA LEU A 373 -22.73 9.32 11.42
C LEU A 373 -21.95 8.25 10.63
N PHE A 374 -21.90 8.38 9.30
CA PHE A 374 -21.10 7.50 8.46
C PHE A 374 -19.60 7.57 8.78
N ILE A 375 -19.05 8.77 8.97
CA ILE A 375 -17.65 8.96 9.37
C ILE A 375 -17.41 8.33 10.74
N LEU A 376 -18.31 8.57 11.70
CA LEU A 376 -18.20 7.99 13.04
C LEU A 376 -18.22 6.46 13.01
N VAL A 377 -19.13 5.85 12.25
CA VAL A 377 -19.19 4.39 12.06
C VAL A 377 -17.95 3.87 11.35
N SER A 378 -17.40 4.63 10.40
CA SER A 378 -16.16 4.28 9.70
C SER A 378 -14.97 4.31 10.66
N LYS A 379 -14.83 5.36 11.47
CA LYS A 379 -13.80 5.41 12.54
C LYS A 379 -14.00 4.26 13.53
N TYR A 380 -15.24 3.95 13.91
CA TYR A 380 -15.55 2.83 14.80
C TYR A 380 -15.18 1.46 14.19
N ALA A 381 -15.37 1.25 12.89
CA ALA A 381 -14.98 0.02 12.20
C ALA A 381 -13.46 -0.07 11.98
N GLU A 382 -12.84 1.02 11.52
CA GLU A 382 -11.40 1.09 11.20
C GLU A 382 -10.49 0.94 12.42
N ASN A 383 -10.93 1.42 13.59
CA ASN A 383 -10.14 1.31 14.81
C ASN A 383 -9.94 -0.13 15.28
N ASP A 384 -10.75 -1.07 14.80
CA ASP A 384 -10.68 -2.48 15.19
C ASP A 384 -10.17 -3.39 14.06
N CYS A 385 -10.51 -3.14 12.79
CA CYS A 385 -10.00 -3.95 11.66
C CYS A 385 -8.46 -3.93 11.50
N ARG A 386 -7.75 -3.02 12.20
CA ARG A 386 -6.28 -3.01 12.25
C ARG A 386 -5.67 -4.09 13.15
N GLU A 387 -6.48 -4.89 13.85
CA GLU A 387 -5.99 -5.99 14.69
C GLU A 387 -5.42 -7.18 13.89
N GLU A 388 -5.89 -7.46 12.68
CA GLU A 388 -5.46 -8.65 11.90
C GLU A 388 -4.38 -8.37 10.85
N LEU A 389 -4.48 -7.27 10.11
CA LEU A 389 -3.45 -6.86 9.14
C LEU A 389 -2.16 -6.39 9.81
N VAL A 390 -2.17 -6.29 11.15
CA VAL A 390 -0.98 -6.04 11.93
C VAL A 390 -0.96 -6.93 13.15
N SER A 391 -0.38 -8.12 12.99
CA SER A 391 0.11 -8.96 14.09
C SER A 391 1.09 -8.23 15.05
N PHE A 392 1.46 -6.97 14.74
CA PHE A 392 2.24 -6.06 15.57
C PHE A 392 1.44 -4.89 16.21
N HIS A 393 0.12 -4.70 15.98
CA HIS A 393 -0.64 -3.52 16.46
C HIS A 393 -1.95 -3.84 17.18
N LYS A 394 -1.97 -4.92 17.99
CA LYS A 394 -3.18 -5.37 18.70
C LYS A 394 -3.79 -4.41 19.74
N ASP A 395 -3.24 -3.24 20.02
CA ASP A 395 -3.72 -2.44 21.15
C ASP A 395 -3.70 -0.92 20.96
N ILE A 396 -3.81 -0.43 19.72
CA ILE A 396 -4.02 1.00 19.48
C ILE A 396 -5.50 1.34 19.67
N HIS A 397 -5.97 1.36 20.92
CA HIS A 397 -7.28 1.97 21.22
C HIS A 397 -7.18 3.48 20.95
N PHE A 398 -7.59 3.87 19.75
CA PHE A 398 -8.15 5.20 19.51
C PHE A 398 -9.42 5.33 20.36
N TYR A 399 -9.83 6.57 20.61
CA TYR A 399 -10.98 6.95 21.42
C TYR A 399 -12.16 5.96 21.34
N ASP A 400 -12.94 5.79 22.41
CA ASP A 400 -14.05 4.82 22.44
C ASP A 400 -15.23 5.29 21.56
N TYR A 401 -15.07 5.15 20.25
CA TYR A 401 -16.06 5.53 19.25
C TYR A 401 -17.33 4.69 19.35
N ARG A 402 -17.28 3.52 20.02
CA ARG A 402 -18.47 2.73 20.32
C ARG A 402 -19.38 3.49 21.27
N ASN A 403 -18.84 3.92 22.41
CA ASN A 403 -19.61 4.69 23.39
C ASN A 403 -20.02 6.05 22.81
N LEU A 404 -19.18 6.66 21.96
CA LEU A 404 -19.53 7.90 21.27
C LEU A 404 -20.70 7.72 20.30
N LEU A 405 -20.68 6.66 19.50
CA LEU A 405 -21.76 6.32 18.58
C LEU A 405 -23.04 6.00 19.33
N GLN A 406 -22.96 5.25 20.43
CA GLN A 406 -24.10 4.98 21.29
C GLN A 406 -24.66 6.26 21.91
N ALA A 407 -23.80 7.14 22.42
CA ALA A 407 -24.21 8.42 23.00
C ALA A 407 -24.85 9.33 21.94
N LEU A 408 -24.23 9.44 20.75
CA LEU A 408 -24.77 10.20 19.63
C LEU A 408 -26.15 9.68 19.23
N TRP A 409 -26.28 8.37 19.01
CA TRP A 409 -27.55 7.77 18.59
C TRP A 409 -28.65 8.02 19.62
N LYS A 410 -28.34 7.88 20.92
CA LYS A 410 -29.28 8.16 22.00
C LYS A 410 -29.73 9.63 22.04
N GLU A 411 -28.83 10.57 21.78
CA GLU A 411 -29.14 12.02 21.77
C GLU A 411 -29.70 12.53 20.43
N THR A 412 -29.70 11.70 19.39
CA THR A 412 -30.21 12.07 18.05
C THR A 412 -31.74 12.19 18.09
N PRO A 413 -32.33 13.30 17.61
CA PRO A 413 -33.78 13.43 17.49
C PRO A 413 -34.39 12.39 16.53
N GLU A 414 -35.65 12.03 16.77
CA GLU A 414 -36.34 10.97 16.01
C GLU A 414 -36.41 11.26 14.51
N GLU A 415 -36.61 12.52 14.11
CA GLU A 415 -36.62 12.91 12.70
C GLU A 415 -35.27 12.65 11.99
N TYR A 416 -34.15 12.84 12.69
CA TYR A 416 -32.81 12.57 12.16
C TYR A 416 -32.55 11.07 12.05
N LYS A 417 -32.96 10.27 13.06
CA LYS A 417 -32.85 8.81 13.00
C LYS A 417 -33.67 8.24 11.85
N ARG A 418 -34.91 8.73 11.67
CA ARG A 418 -35.76 8.32 10.55
C ARG A 418 -35.17 8.70 9.20
N TYR A 419 -34.48 9.85 9.10
CA TYR A 419 -33.83 10.31 7.86
C TYR A 419 -32.64 9.45 7.39
N VAL A 420 -32.03 8.63 8.26
CA VAL A 420 -30.93 7.73 7.85
C VAL A 420 -31.39 6.59 6.94
N PHE A 421 -32.67 6.19 7.04
CA PHE A 421 -33.25 5.03 6.37
C PHE A 421 -34.22 5.24 5.20
N PRO A 422 -34.76 6.44 4.87
CA PRO A 422 -35.74 6.57 3.82
C PRO A 422 -35.17 6.07 2.50
N ILE A 423 -36.03 5.42 1.74
CA ILE A 423 -35.80 5.08 0.35
C ILE A 423 -35.71 6.41 -0.42
N LYS A 424 -34.49 6.87 -0.67
CA LYS A 424 -34.27 7.99 -1.58
C LYS A 424 -34.39 7.46 -3.00
N HIS A 425 -35.52 7.72 -3.63
CA HIS A 425 -35.64 7.55 -5.08
C HIS A 425 -34.65 8.53 -5.70
N SER A 426 -33.60 8.01 -6.34
CA SER A 426 -32.77 8.86 -7.18
C SER A 426 -33.60 9.29 -8.37
N ASP A 427 -33.58 10.59 -8.69
CA ASP A 427 -34.15 11.11 -9.93
C ASP A 427 -33.41 10.52 -11.16
N ASN A 428 -32.21 9.96 -10.93
CA ASN A 428 -31.43 9.28 -11.95
C ASN A 428 -31.74 7.78 -11.91
N ALA A 429 -32.42 7.27 -12.95
CA ALA A 429 -32.80 5.86 -13.05
C ALA A 429 -31.60 4.88 -12.98
N ASP A 430 -30.39 5.38 -13.25
CA ASP A 430 -29.14 4.60 -13.24
C ASP A 430 -28.40 4.65 -11.89
N ASP A 431 -28.80 5.49 -10.94
CA ASP A 431 -28.17 5.52 -9.61
C ASP A 431 -28.92 4.53 -8.70
N PRO A 432 -28.32 3.39 -8.34
CA PRO A 432 -28.98 2.39 -7.52
C PRO A 432 -29.50 3.04 -6.25
N ILE A 433 -30.74 2.74 -5.89
CA ILE A 433 -31.40 3.30 -4.70
C ILE A 433 -30.50 3.08 -3.49
N LYS A 434 -29.87 4.16 -3.04
CA LYS A 434 -28.87 4.10 -1.99
C LYS A 434 -29.57 4.25 -0.65
N ILE A 435 -29.80 3.14 0.02
CA ILE A 435 -30.24 3.13 1.42
C ILE A 435 -28.99 3.47 2.25
N VAL A 436 -28.81 4.73 2.63
CA VAL A 436 -27.58 5.12 3.34
C VAL A 436 -27.42 4.36 4.67
N GLY A 437 -28.54 4.10 5.34
CA GLY A 437 -28.59 3.21 6.50
C GLY A 437 -28.04 1.81 6.24
N SER A 438 -28.20 1.22 5.06
CA SER A 438 -27.64 -0.11 4.76
C SER A 438 -26.12 -0.08 4.68
N VAL A 439 -25.55 0.96 4.06
CA VAL A 439 -24.09 1.16 3.97
C VAL A 439 -23.51 1.35 5.38
N LEU A 440 -24.19 2.14 6.21
CA LEU A 440 -23.82 2.35 7.60
C LEU A 440 -23.81 1.02 8.38
N LEU A 441 -24.92 0.27 8.34
CA LEU A 441 -25.04 -1.01 9.03
C LEU A 441 -24.02 -2.03 8.51
N SER A 442 -23.77 -2.08 7.20
CA SER A 442 -22.74 -2.92 6.60
C SER A 442 -21.34 -2.59 7.10
N ARG A 443 -21.00 -1.31 7.22
CA ARG A 443 -19.71 -0.90 7.81
C ARG A 443 -19.63 -1.25 9.29
N PHE A 444 -20.74 -1.14 10.01
CA PHE A 444 -20.79 -1.47 11.42
C PHE A 444 -20.46 -2.95 11.70
N VAL A 445 -21.03 -3.89 10.93
CA VAL A 445 -20.71 -5.33 11.09
C VAL A 445 -19.39 -5.78 10.47
N LYS A 446 -18.73 -4.95 9.64
CA LYS A 446 -17.38 -5.24 9.11
C LYS A 446 -16.30 -5.20 10.18
N ARG A 447 -16.64 -4.74 11.38
CA ARG A 447 -15.77 -4.82 12.55
C ARG A 447 -15.52 -6.28 12.93
N SER A 448 -14.25 -6.62 13.10
CA SER A 448 -13.80 -7.90 13.65
C SER A 448 -12.94 -7.65 14.89
N PRO A 449 -13.25 -8.24 16.05
CA PRO A 449 -14.40 -9.10 16.32
C PRO A 449 -15.70 -8.30 16.52
N PHE A 450 -16.83 -8.82 16.00
CA PHE A 450 -18.17 -8.28 16.27
C PHE A 450 -18.68 -8.76 17.63
N GLN A 451 -18.83 -7.86 18.61
CA GLN A 451 -19.13 -8.20 20.00
C GLN A 451 -20.62 -8.11 20.32
N GLU A 452 -21.07 -8.72 21.44
CA GLU A 452 -22.47 -8.66 21.90
C GLU A 452 -22.98 -7.23 22.13
N LYS A 453 -22.11 -6.32 22.58
CA LYS A 453 -22.45 -4.89 22.71
C LYS A 453 -22.74 -4.24 21.36
N ASP A 454 -22.10 -4.73 20.30
CA ASP A 454 -22.30 -4.26 18.94
C ASP A 454 -23.62 -4.78 18.39
N GLU A 455 -24.00 -6.02 18.73
CA GLU A 455 -25.33 -6.58 18.41
C GLU A 455 -26.47 -5.73 18.99
N PHE A 456 -26.34 -5.25 20.23
CA PHE A 456 -27.34 -4.38 20.86
C PHE A 456 -27.47 -3.04 20.13
N LEU A 457 -26.34 -2.36 19.88
CA LEU A 457 -26.35 -1.07 19.18
C LEU A 457 -26.84 -1.22 17.73
N PHE A 458 -26.47 -2.31 17.04
CA PHE A 458 -27.00 -2.62 15.72
C PHE A 458 -28.52 -2.76 15.75
N LYS A 459 -29.06 -3.54 16.70
CA LYS A 459 -30.51 -3.71 16.89
C LYS A 459 -31.21 -2.38 17.16
N GLU A 460 -30.61 -1.52 17.99
CA GLU A 460 -31.12 -0.19 18.32
C GLU A 460 -31.14 0.76 17.12
N ILE A 461 -30.14 0.69 16.24
CA ILE A 461 -30.10 1.50 15.01
C ILE A 461 -31.08 0.95 13.98
N PHE A 462 -31.09 -0.37 13.81
CA PHE A 462 -31.85 -1.09 12.79
C PHE A 462 -33.38 -1.03 13.01
N CYS A 463 -33.85 -0.89 14.26
CA CYS A 463 -35.29 -0.86 14.55
C CYS A 463 -36.04 0.34 13.93
N TYR A 464 -35.32 1.39 13.51
CA TYR A 464 -35.88 2.59 12.86
C TYR A 464 -36.19 2.41 11.36
N GLN A 465 -35.77 1.28 10.78
CA GLN A 465 -36.17 0.90 9.42
C GLN A 465 -37.62 0.42 9.38
N SER A 466 -38.37 0.84 8.35
CA SER A 466 -39.68 0.26 8.04
C SER A 466 -39.53 -1.18 7.54
N ARG A 467 -40.64 -1.93 7.47
CA ARG A 467 -40.58 -3.32 6.98
C ARG A 467 -40.10 -3.38 5.53
N GLU A 468 -40.59 -2.46 4.69
CA GLU A 468 -40.24 -2.35 3.28
C GLU A 468 -38.75 -2.00 3.09
N GLU A 469 -38.21 -1.10 3.91
CA GLU A 469 -36.78 -0.74 3.89
C GLU A 469 -35.89 -1.93 4.25
N ARG A 470 -36.30 -2.75 5.23
CA ARG A 470 -35.57 -3.96 5.63
C ARG A 470 -35.57 -5.02 4.52
N GLU A 471 -36.72 -5.24 3.89
CA GLU A 471 -36.87 -6.15 2.74
C GLU A 471 -36.02 -5.70 1.55
N MET A 472 -36.03 -4.40 1.26
CA MET A 472 -35.23 -3.81 0.20
C MET A 472 -33.73 -3.92 0.48
N MET A 473 -33.30 -3.71 1.73
CA MET A 473 -31.90 -3.83 2.13
C MET A 473 -31.36 -5.24 1.86
N MET A 474 -32.14 -6.30 2.06
CA MET A 474 -31.68 -7.68 1.79
C MET A 474 -31.43 -7.97 0.31
N SER A 475 -32.13 -7.24 -0.56
CA SER A 475 -31.90 -7.31 -2.00
C SER A 475 -30.64 -6.55 -2.43
N SER A 476 -30.16 -5.61 -1.61
CA SER A 476 -28.97 -4.81 -1.87
C SER A 476 -27.66 -5.58 -1.65
N SER A 477 -26.55 -5.06 -2.20
CA SER A 477 -25.21 -5.62 -1.98
C SER A 477 -24.76 -5.44 -0.52
N GLU A 478 -25.21 -4.39 0.16
CA GLU A 478 -24.94 -4.12 1.58
C GLU A 478 -25.61 -5.15 2.50
N GLY A 479 -26.89 -5.48 2.27
CA GLY A 479 -27.58 -6.52 3.07
C GLY A 479 -26.92 -7.89 2.93
N LYS A 480 -26.52 -8.25 1.70
CA LYS A 480 -25.71 -9.45 1.45
C LYS A 480 -24.34 -9.36 2.12
N SER A 481 -23.68 -8.20 2.06
CA SER A 481 -22.41 -7.97 2.75
C SER A 481 -22.52 -8.11 4.27
N ILE A 482 -23.65 -7.71 4.87
CA ILE A 482 -23.91 -7.93 6.31
C ILE A 482 -23.91 -9.43 6.62
N CYS A 483 -24.63 -10.22 5.82
CA CYS A 483 -24.67 -11.68 5.98
C CYS A 483 -23.28 -12.31 5.82
N VAL A 484 -22.47 -11.84 4.86
CA VAL A 484 -21.07 -12.29 4.67
C VAL A 484 -20.27 -12.03 5.95
N CYS A 485 -20.30 -10.81 6.49
CA CYS A 485 -19.53 -10.46 7.69
C CYS A 485 -19.98 -11.26 8.92
N LEU A 486 -21.29 -11.44 9.12
CA LEU A 486 -21.80 -12.24 10.23
C LEU A 486 -21.43 -13.72 10.11
N ALA A 487 -21.42 -14.27 8.89
CA ALA A 487 -20.95 -15.63 8.64
C ALA A 487 -19.44 -15.77 8.92
N GLN A 488 -18.63 -14.80 8.48
CA GLN A 488 -17.17 -14.78 8.74
C GLN A 488 -16.84 -14.85 10.23
N GLU A 489 -17.63 -14.17 11.06
CA GLU A 489 -17.47 -14.11 12.51
C GLU A 489 -18.21 -15.23 13.28
N GLU A 490 -18.73 -16.25 12.57
CA GLU A 490 -19.52 -17.37 13.13
C GLU A 490 -20.75 -16.91 13.95
N LYS A 491 -21.32 -15.73 13.63
CA LYS A 491 -22.48 -15.14 14.31
C LYS A 491 -23.80 -15.67 13.75
N TRP A 492 -23.92 -16.99 13.65
CA TRP A 492 -25.07 -17.68 13.03
C TRP A 492 -26.42 -17.31 13.63
N TYR A 493 -26.48 -17.14 14.96
CA TYR A 493 -27.69 -16.71 15.65
C TYR A 493 -28.13 -15.30 15.22
N PHE A 494 -27.18 -14.36 15.21
CA PHE A 494 -27.45 -12.98 14.82
C PHE A 494 -27.76 -12.86 13.32
N ALA A 495 -27.10 -13.65 12.46
CA ALA A 495 -27.43 -13.76 11.04
C ALA A 495 -28.87 -14.26 10.83
N ASN A 496 -29.31 -15.28 11.57
CA ASN A 496 -30.70 -15.74 11.50
C ASN A 496 -31.69 -14.68 11.98
N TRP A 497 -31.39 -13.98 13.09
CA TRP A 497 -32.22 -12.87 13.56
C TRP A 497 -32.33 -11.79 12.47
N PHE A 498 -31.21 -11.38 11.87
CA PHE A 498 -31.18 -10.40 10.80
C PHE A 498 -32.05 -10.80 9.59
N LEU A 499 -31.97 -12.07 9.16
CA LEU A 499 -32.81 -12.59 8.08
C LEU A 499 -34.30 -12.59 8.45
N GLN A 500 -34.67 -12.92 9.68
CA GLN A 500 -36.06 -12.91 10.15
C GLN A 500 -36.65 -11.50 10.17
N GLU A 501 -35.84 -10.51 10.54
CA GLU A 501 -36.30 -9.12 10.54
C GLU A 501 -36.47 -8.54 9.13
N CYS A 502 -35.72 -9.06 8.16
CA CYS A 502 -35.70 -8.51 6.82
C CYS A 502 -36.47 -9.30 5.77
N LEU A 503 -36.76 -10.59 5.99
CA LEU A 503 -37.46 -11.44 5.02
C LEU A 503 -38.67 -12.11 5.67
N PRO A 504 -39.72 -12.43 4.89
CA PRO A 504 -40.74 -13.38 5.32
C PRO A 504 -40.12 -14.73 5.66
N LYS A 505 -40.71 -15.45 6.63
CA LYS A 505 -40.16 -16.72 7.13
C LYS A 505 -40.00 -17.77 6.02
N GLU A 506 -40.89 -17.72 5.03
CA GLU A 506 -40.97 -18.62 3.88
C GLU A 506 -39.85 -18.37 2.86
N GLU A 507 -39.29 -17.15 2.81
CA GLU A 507 -38.25 -16.77 1.86
C GLU A 507 -36.83 -17.03 2.38
N ILE A 508 -36.65 -17.15 3.69
CA ILE A 508 -35.34 -17.34 4.33
C ILE A 508 -34.59 -18.57 3.77
N PRO A 509 -35.19 -19.77 3.61
CA PRO A 509 -34.49 -20.92 3.04
C PRO A 509 -34.02 -20.69 1.60
N SER A 510 -34.85 -20.01 0.79
CA SER A 510 -34.51 -19.66 -0.59
C SER A 510 -33.34 -18.67 -0.64
N PHE A 511 -33.37 -17.63 0.20
CA PHE A 511 -32.29 -16.66 0.30
C PHE A 511 -30.98 -17.32 0.71
N LYS A 512 -30.98 -18.17 1.75
CA LYS A 512 -29.80 -18.88 2.23
C LYS A 512 -29.16 -19.75 1.14
N LYS A 513 -29.99 -20.48 0.39
CA LYS A 513 -29.55 -21.27 -0.76
C LYS A 513 -28.92 -20.41 -1.86
N GLN A 514 -29.53 -19.27 -2.20
CA GLN A 514 -28.94 -18.33 -3.18
C GLN A 514 -27.65 -17.68 -2.67
N PHE A 515 -27.61 -17.35 -1.38
CA PHE A 515 -26.47 -16.72 -0.72
C PHE A 515 -25.23 -17.62 -0.78
N ILE A 516 -25.35 -18.89 -0.40
CA ILE A 516 -24.22 -19.83 -0.45
C ILE A 516 -23.75 -20.09 -1.89
N GLN A 517 -24.65 -20.00 -2.87
CA GLN A 517 -24.34 -20.14 -4.30
C GLN A 517 -23.69 -18.90 -4.93
N SER A 518 -23.63 -17.77 -4.21
CA SER A 518 -23.01 -16.55 -4.73
C SER A 518 -21.48 -16.66 -4.87
N ASP A 519 -20.92 -15.94 -5.83
CA ASP A 519 -19.48 -15.99 -6.13
C ASP A 519 -18.62 -15.48 -4.96
N CYS A 520 -19.09 -14.45 -4.24
CA CYS A 520 -18.37 -13.91 -3.09
C CYS A 520 -18.27 -14.93 -1.94
N ILE A 521 -19.32 -15.72 -1.69
CA ILE A 521 -19.30 -16.79 -0.69
C ILE A 521 -18.46 -17.97 -1.17
N HIS A 522 -18.53 -18.32 -2.44
CA HIS A 522 -17.67 -19.36 -3.02
C HIS A 522 -16.18 -19.05 -2.79
N VAL A 523 -15.74 -17.82 -3.13
CA VAL A 523 -14.36 -17.35 -2.88
C VAL A 523 -14.02 -17.33 -1.39
N LEU A 524 -14.95 -16.92 -0.52
CA LEU A 524 -14.74 -16.92 0.92
C LEU A 524 -14.55 -18.34 1.48
N CYS A 525 -15.40 -19.30 1.09
CA CYS A 525 -15.28 -20.71 1.47
C CYS A 525 -13.92 -21.27 1.07
N LEU A 526 -13.50 -21.01 -0.17
CA LEU A 526 -12.19 -21.42 -0.68
C LEU A 526 -11.03 -20.82 0.12
N ASN A 527 -11.09 -19.53 0.46
CA ASN A 527 -10.09 -18.90 1.33
C ASN A 527 -10.08 -19.51 2.75
N LYS A 528 -11.24 -19.85 3.32
CA LYS A 528 -11.32 -20.51 4.63
C LYS A 528 -10.80 -21.95 4.60
N LEU A 529 -11.03 -22.69 3.52
CA LEU A 529 -10.44 -24.02 3.31
C LEU A 529 -8.91 -23.96 3.25
N LYS A 530 -8.37 -22.96 2.54
CA LYS A 530 -6.91 -22.69 2.51
C LYS A 530 -6.33 -22.44 3.91
N GLU A 531 -7.13 -21.85 4.81
CA GLU A 531 -6.78 -21.58 6.22
C GLU A 531 -6.99 -22.79 7.16
N ASN A 532 -7.42 -23.96 6.67
CA ASN A 532 -7.83 -25.14 7.48
C ASN A 532 -9.05 -24.86 8.37
N CYS A 533 -10.01 -24.12 7.83
CA CYS A 533 -11.29 -23.85 8.49
C CYS A 533 -12.41 -24.70 7.88
N GLU A 534 -12.18 -26.01 7.67
CA GLU A 534 -13.17 -26.94 7.11
C GLU A 534 -14.44 -26.98 7.98
N LYS A 535 -14.29 -26.89 9.30
CA LYS A 535 -15.40 -26.80 10.24
C LYS A 535 -16.29 -25.58 9.94
N TRP A 536 -15.69 -24.40 9.77
CA TRP A 536 -16.42 -23.16 9.45
C TRP A 536 -17.21 -23.30 8.15
N VAL A 537 -16.61 -23.91 7.11
CA VAL A 537 -17.30 -24.14 5.82
C VAL A 537 -18.43 -25.15 5.98
N GLY A 538 -18.23 -26.21 6.78
CA GLY A 538 -19.28 -27.16 7.13
C GLY A 538 -20.45 -26.47 7.84
N ASP A 539 -20.18 -25.66 8.86
CA ASP A 539 -21.18 -24.91 9.61
C ASP A 539 -21.95 -23.92 8.70
N LEU A 540 -21.27 -23.26 7.75
CA LEU A 540 -21.93 -22.40 6.76
C LEU A 540 -22.84 -23.19 5.80
N ILE A 541 -22.40 -24.36 5.35
CA ILE A 541 -23.20 -25.25 4.49
C ILE A 541 -24.44 -25.74 5.23
N ASP A 542 -24.27 -26.19 6.48
CA ASP A 542 -25.37 -26.62 7.34
C ASP A 542 -26.33 -25.47 7.68
N TRP A 543 -25.81 -24.25 7.86
CA TRP A 543 -26.64 -23.06 8.06
C TRP A 543 -27.46 -22.69 6.82
N SER A 544 -26.96 -23.01 5.61
CA SER A 544 -27.52 -22.55 4.34
C SER A 544 -28.43 -23.55 3.63
N LEU A 545 -28.18 -24.86 3.79
CA LEU A 545 -28.80 -25.93 3.01
C LEU A 545 -29.38 -27.00 3.94
N ASP A 546 -30.66 -27.35 3.74
CA ASP A 546 -31.35 -28.32 4.59
C ASP A 546 -31.13 -29.78 4.15
N LEU A 547 -30.99 -30.02 2.83
CA LEU A 547 -30.90 -31.36 2.26
C LEU A 547 -29.44 -31.82 2.10
N ASP A 548 -29.11 -33.01 2.60
CA ASP A 548 -27.75 -33.57 2.50
C ASP A 548 -27.26 -33.70 1.06
N SER A 549 -28.16 -34.01 0.11
CA SER A 549 -27.81 -34.06 -1.31
C SER A 549 -27.36 -32.70 -1.86
N GLU A 550 -27.98 -31.60 -1.40
CA GLU A 550 -27.59 -30.25 -1.81
C GLU A 550 -26.26 -29.85 -1.18
N LYS A 551 -26.01 -30.25 0.08
CA LYS A 551 -24.73 -30.04 0.77
C LYS A 551 -23.59 -30.72 0.02
N GLU A 552 -23.75 -31.99 -0.34
CA GLU A 552 -22.75 -32.75 -1.10
C GLU A 552 -22.56 -32.18 -2.52
N GLN A 553 -23.64 -31.75 -3.18
CA GLN A 553 -23.54 -31.07 -4.47
C GLN A 553 -22.75 -29.75 -4.37
N TYR A 554 -23.01 -28.94 -3.34
CA TYR A 554 -22.31 -27.68 -3.14
C TYR A 554 -20.84 -27.89 -2.81
N LYS A 555 -20.51 -28.84 -1.92
CA LYS A 555 -19.13 -29.25 -1.62
C LYS A 555 -18.37 -29.63 -2.89
N TYR A 556 -18.98 -30.44 -3.74
CA TYR A 556 -18.37 -30.80 -5.02
C TYR A 556 -18.22 -29.57 -5.94
N ALA A 557 -19.23 -28.69 -5.98
CA ALA A 557 -19.17 -27.45 -6.74
C ALA A 557 -18.07 -26.49 -6.27
N LEU A 558 -17.67 -26.51 -4.99
CA LEU A 558 -16.55 -25.70 -4.49
C LEU A 558 -15.24 -25.98 -5.25
N VAL A 559 -15.04 -27.20 -5.73
CA VAL A 559 -13.79 -27.60 -6.41
C VAL A 559 -13.91 -27.69 -7.93
N THR A 560 -15.13 -27.70 -8.47
CA THR A 560 -15.36 -27.79 -9.92
C THR A 560 -15.79 -26.48 -10.58
N ARG A 561 -16.19 -25.49 -9.79
CA ARG A 561 -16.62 -24.18 -10.30
C ARG A 561 -15.44 -23.24 -10.36
N GLY A 562 -15.04 -22.84 -11.57
CA GLY A 562 -13.97 -21.86 -11.79
C GLY A 562 -12.56 -22.39 -11.56
N ASP A 563 -11.58 -21.49 -11.68
CA ASP A 563 -10.15 -21.78 -11.54
C ASP A 563 -9.62 -21.46 -10.12
N GLU A 564 -10.43 -20.84 -9.27
CA GLU A 564 -10.06 -20.36 -7.94
C GLU A 564 -9.56 -21.49 -7.04
N PHE A 565 -10.22 -22.65 -7.08
CA PHE A 565 -9.78 -23.85 -6.36
C PHE A 565 -8.41 -24.33 -6.85
N LEU A 566 -8.18 -24.35 -8.18
CA LEU A 566 -6.89 -24.73 -8.75
C LEU A 566 -5.77 -23.78 -8.33
N GLN A 567 -6.05 -22.47 -8.27
CA GLN A 567 -5.10 -21.47 -7.80
C GLN A 567 -4.71 -21.69 -6.33
N ILE A 568 -5.68 -22.08 -5.48
CA ILE A 568 -5.41 -22.41 -4.07
C ILE A 568 -4.58 -23.69 -3.97
N CYS A 569 -4.96 -24.75 -4.68
CA CYS A 569 -4.19 -25.99 -4.73
C CYS A 569 -2.75 -25.72 -5.18
N HIS A 570 -2.57 -24.96 -6.26
CA HIS A 570 -1.26 -24.57 -6.76
C HIS A 570 -0.45 -23.81 -5.70
N PHE A 571 -1.05 -22.82 -5.03
CA PHE A 571 -0.39 -22.07 -3.96
C PHE A 571 0.03 -22.96 -2.77
N LEU A 572 -0.83 -23.89 -2.36
CA LEU A 572 -0.52 -24.82 -1.26
C LEU A 572 0.59 -25.80 -1.66
N LEU A 573 0.54 -26.32 -2.88
CA LEU A 573 1.57 -27.22 -3.42
C LEU A 573 2.91 -26.52 -3.59
N LEU A 574 2.93 -25.25 -4.03
CA LEU A 574 4.15 -24.42 -4.05
C LEU A 574 4.78 -24.25 -2.67
N LYS A 575 3.97 -24.27 -1.61
CA LYS A 575 4.45 -24.23 -0.22
C LYS A 575 4.82 -25.61 0.33
N GLY A 576 4.75 -26.66 -0.49
CA GLY A 576 5.00 -28.04 -0.08
C GLY A 576 3.90 -28.64 0.80
N ASP A 577 2.69 -28.05 0.82
CA ASP A 577 1.61 -28.41 1.73
C ASP A 577 0.56 -29.30 1.06
N SER A 578 1.01 -30.40 0.45
CA SER A 578 0.16 -31.37 -0.25
C SER A 578 -0.88 -32.02 0.68
N SER A 579 -0.56 -32.15 1.97
CA SER A 579 -1.46 -32.65 3.01
C SER A 579 -2.75 -31.81 3.15
N LYS A 580 -2.67 -30.49 2.93
CA LYS A 580 -3.83 -29.62 2.95
C LYS A 580 -4.68 -29.77 1.70
N VAL A 581 -4.05 -29.98 0.54
CA VAL A 581 -4.78 -30.26 -0.70
C VAL A 581 -5.60 -31.54 -0.57
N ASP A 582 -5.00 -32.63 -0.05
CA ASP A 582 -5.74 -33.87 0.19
C ASP A 582 -6.89 -33.65 1.20
N ARG A 583 -6.69 -32.87 2.26
CA ARG A 583 -7.76 -32.54 3.22
C ARG A 583 -8.92 -31.80 2.55
N ILE A 584 -8.64 -30.78 1.74
CA ILE A 584 -9.68 -30.03 1.02
C ILE A 584 -10.41 -30.94 0.03
N ILE A 585 -9.70 -31.77 -0.75
CA ILE A 585 -10.31 -32.75 -1.66
C ILE A 585 -11.17 -33.74 -0.89
N ASN A 586 -10.68 -34.27 0.23
CA ASN A 586 -11.44 -35.21 1.06
C ASN A 586 -12.70 -34.59 1.66
N PHE A 587 -12.66 -33.31 2.01
CA PHE A 587 -13.80 -32.54 2.51
C PHE A 587 -14.84 -32.26 1.41
N CYS A 588 -14.39 -31.85 0.22
CA CYS A 588 -15.26 -31.39 -0.85
C CYS A 588 -15.75 -32.49 -1.81
N VAL A 589 -14.98 -33.58 -1.97
CA VAL A 589 -15.14 -34.51 -3.09
C VAL A 589 -15.52 -35.91 -2.59
N PRO A 590 -16.63 -36.49 -3.09
CA PRO A 590 -16.98 -37.88 -2.84
C PRO A 590 -15.84 -38.84 -3.19
N SER A 591 -15.67 -39.92 -2.43
CA SER A 591 -14.54 -40.85 -2.52
C SER A 591 -14.20 -41.29 -3.96
N GLU A 592 -15.22 -41.59 -4.75
CA GLU A 592 -15.15 -42.11 -6.11
C GLU A 592 -14.72 -41.06 -7.15
N LYS A 593 -14.71 -39.77 -6.79
CA LYS A 593 -14.30 -38.65 -7.66
C LYS A 593 -12.99 -37.98 -7.26
N ARG A 594 -12.34 -38.43 -6.17
CA ARG A 594 -11.14 -37.77 -5.62
C ARG A 594 -9.95 -37.85 -6.58
N GLU A 595 -9.69 -39.02 -7.15
CA GLU A 595 -8.55 -39.24 -8.05
C GLU A 595 -8.56 -38.36 -9.31
N PRO A 596 -9.68 -38.22 -10.05
CA PRO A 596 -9.75 -37.27 -11.16
C PRO A 596 -9.45 -35.82 -10.77
N ILE A 597 -9.99 -35.34 -9.64
CA ILE A 597 -9.77 -33.96 -9.17
C ILE A 597 -8.32 -33.77 -8.71
N LYS A 598 -7.76 -34.76 -8.01
CA LYS A 598 -6.35 -34.75 -7.60
C LYS A 598 -5.43 -34.70 -8.82
N SER A 599 -5.68 -35.54 -9.82
CA SER A 599 -4.93 -35.53 -11.08
C SER A 599 -5.03 -34.19 -11.82
N TRP A 600 -6.19 -33.53 -11.77
CA TRP A 600 -6.37 -32.22 -12.40
C TRP A 600 -5.59 -31.11 -11.69
N CYS A 601 -5.68 -31.04 -10.35
CA CYS A 601 -4.90 -30.11 -9.53
C CYS A 601 -3.39 -30.30 -9.72
N PHE A 602 -2.98 -31.57 -9.79
CA PHE A 602 -1.61 -31.98 -10.03
C PHE A 602 -1.10 -31.49 -11.40
N LYS A 603 -1.82 -31.77 -12.51
CA LYS A 603 -1.45 -31.30 -13.86
C LYS A 603 -1.31 -29.77 -13.89
N TYR A 604 -2.30 -29.04 -13.37
CA TYR A 604 -2.28 -27.58 -13.34
C TYR A 604 -1.05 -27.03 -12.58
N SER A 605 -0.78 -27.59 -11.40
CA SER A 605 0.31 -27.12 -10.53
C SER A 605 1.69 -27.44 -11.12
N CYS A 606 1.87 -28.62 -11.72
CA CYS A 606 3.10 -28.97 -12.42
C CYS A 606 3.41 -28.00 -13.56
N THR A 607 2.42 -27.68 -14.40
CA THR A 607 2.59 -26.72 -15.50
C THR A 607 2.99 -25.34 -14.98
N ALA A 608 2.34 -24.86 -13.92
CA ALA A 608 2.68 -23.57 -13.33
C ALA A 608 4.08 -23.54 -12.68
N MET A 609 4.50 -24.64 -12.01
CA MET A 609 5.84 -24.75 -11.43
C MET A 609 6.94 -24.83 -12.47
N LEU A 610 6.71 -25.54 -13.58
CA LEU A 610 7.65 -25.60 -14.69
C LEU A 610 7.86 -24.22 -15.33
N LYS A 611 6.81 -23.39 -15.42
CA LYS A 611 6.92 -22.00 -15.91
C LYS A 611 7.78 -21.11 -15.01
N CYS A 612 7.94 -21.48 -13.74
CA CYS A 612 8.74 -20.77 -12.75
C CYS A 612 10.02 -21.53 -12.35
N CYS A 613 10.36 -22.61 -13.05
CA CYS A 613 11.54 -23.45 -12.80
C CYS A 613 11.68 -23.95 -11.35
N ASN A 614 10.56 -24.29 -10.69
CA ASN A 614 10.56 -24.72 -9.28
C ASN A 614 10.74 -26.24 -9.12
N TRP A 615 11.92 -26.77 -9.48
CA TRP A 615 12.15 -28.23 -9.64
C TRP A 615 11.99 -29.05 -8.36
N LYS A 616 12.42 -28.52 -7.21
CA LYS A 616 12.40 -29.25 -5.95
C LYS A 616 10.97 -29.56 -5.52
N GLU A 617 10.10 -28.56 -5.59
CA GLU A 617 8.68 -28.68 -5.29
C GLU A 617 7.97 -29.55 -6.33
N LEU A 618 8.39 -29.47 -7.61
CA LEU A 618 7.87 -30.31 -8.68
C LEU A 618 8.11 -31.80 -8.43
N ASP A 619 9.32 -32.18 -8.00
CA ASP A 619 9.64 -33.57 -7.66
C ASP A 619 8.86 -34.05 -6.42
N ALA A 620 8.74 -33.21 -5.39
CA ALA A 620 7.91 -33.53 -4.22
C ALA A 620 6.44 -33.77 -4.56
N ILE A 621 5.91 -33.06 -5.56
CA ILE A 621 4.52 -33.21 -6.00
C ILE A 621 4.33 -34.45 -6.86
N LEU A 622 5.33 -34.84 -7.67
CA LEU A 622 5.34 -36.13 -8.37
C LEU A 622 5.29 -37.30 -7.37
N GLU A 623 6.08 -37.24 -6.31
CA GLU A 623 6.08 -38.24 -5.24
C GLU A 623 4.72 -38.32 -4.55
N TRP A 624 4.10 -37.16 -4.24
CA TRP A 624 2.77 -37.08 -3.63
C TRP A 624 1.65 -37.67 -4.50
N ASN A 625 1.72 -37.49 -5.84
CA ASN A 625 0.66 -37.97 -6.72
C ASN A 625 0.82 -39.45 -7.09
N PHE A 626 2.05 -39.90 -7.38
CA PHE A 626 2.31 -41.24 -7.89
C PHE A 626 2.82 -42.24 -6.85
N ASN A 627 2.95 -41.83 -5.58
CA ASN A 627 3.48 -42.67 -4.49
C ASN A 627 4.80 -43.35 -4.88
N THR A 628 5.72 -42.61 -5.53
CA THR A 628 7.04 -43.09 -6.00
C THR A 628 7.04 -44.16 -7.12
N LYS A 629 5.91 -44.40 -7.79
CA LYS A 629 5.86 -45.31 -8.95
C LYS A 629 6.53 -44.69 -10.18
N GLU A 630 7.79 -45.05 -10.41
CA GLU A 630 8.66 -44.47 -11.46
C GLU A 630 8.06 -44.54 -12.88
N GLU A 631 7.41 -45.65 -13.25
CA GLU A 631 6.79 -45.79 -14.58
C GLU A 631 5.59 -44.85 -14.79
N GLU A 632 4.80 -44.58 -13.74
CA GLU A 632 3.67 -43.63 -13.83
C GLU A 632 4.19 -42.20 -13.95
N ILE A 633 5.26 -41.85 -13.22
CA ILE A 633 5.97 -40.57 -13.34
C ILE A 633 6.50 -40.37 -14.76
N LYS A 634 7.15 -41.40 -15.32
CA LYS A 634 7.70 -41.36 -16.69
C LYS A 634 6.61 -41.19 -17.73
N HIS A 635 5.48 -41.90 -17.58
CA HIS A 635 4.32 -41.75 -18.46
C HIS A 635 3.73 -40.33 -18.38
N PHE A 636 3.57 -39.80 -17.17
CA PHE A 636 3.07 -38.44 -16.95
C PHE A 636 3.99 -37.38 -17.55
N LYS A 637 5.31 -37.48 -17.38
CA LYS A 637 6.28 -36.56 -17.98
C LYS A 637 6.15 -36.53 -19.51
N LYS A 638 6.01 -37.69 -20.16
CA LYS A 638 5.77 -37.77 -21.60
C LYS A 638 4.46 -37.10 -22.02
N TYR A 639 3.40 -37.35 -21.27
CA TYR A 639 2.10 -36.71 -21.51
C TYR A 639 2.17 -35.18 -21.36
N LEU A 640 2.82 -34.69 -20.30
CA LEU A 640 2.97 -33.26 -20.04
C LEU A 640 3.85 -32.57 -21.09
N LEU A 641 4.92 -33.23 -21.54
CA LEU A 641 5.75 -32.75 -22.64
C LEU A 641 4.95 -32.64 -23.94
N PHE A 642 4.13 -33.64 -24.24
CA PHE A 642 3.29 -33.64 -25.43
C PHE A 642 2.26 -32.50 -25.42
N GLU A 643 1.61 -32.26 -24.29
CA GLU A 643 0.54 -31.27 -24.15
C GLU A 643 1.07 -29.82 -24.02
N GLU A 644 2.08 -29.61 -23.18
CA GLU A 644 2.52 -28.28 -22.75
C GLU A 644 3.99 -28.00 -23.07
N GLY A 645 4.74 -28.99 -23.56
CA GLY A 645 6.20 -28.92 -23.70
C GLY A 645 6.67 -27.74 -24.53
N ILE A 646 6.01 -27.47 -25.67
CA ILE A 646 6.35 -26.35 -26.56
C ILE A 646 6.11 -24.99 -25.85
N ALA A 647 4.99 -24.85 -25.13
CA ALA A 647 4.65 -23.62 -24.43
C ALA A 647 5.55 -23.38 -23.20
N LEU A 648 5.91 -24.44 -22.49
CA LEU A 648 6.87 -24.40 -21.38
C LEU A 648 8.27 -24.06 -21.88
N HIS A 649 8.72 -24.68 -22.97
CA HIS A 649 10.00 -24.41 -23.60
C HIS A 649 10.11 -22.94 -24.04
N HIS A 650 9.07 -22.41 -24.70
CA HIS A 650 8.99 -20.98 -25.04
C HIS A 650 9.16 -20.08 -23.81
N GLN A 651 8.43 -20.38 -22.73
CA GLN A 651 8.48 -19.58 -21.51
C GLN A 651 9.88 -19.57 -20.89
N ILE A 652 10.54 -20.72 -20.77
CA ILE A 652 11.86 -20.81 -20.13
C ILE A 652 12.93 -20.17 -21.04
N VAL A 653 12.95 -20.51 -22.33
CA VAL A 653 14.00 -20.06 -23.25
C VAL A 653 13.89 -18.56 -23.57
N PHE A 654 12.69 -18.07 -23.89
CA PHE A 654 12.54 -16.71 -24.41
C PHE A 654 12.25 -15.67 -23.33
N LYS A 655 11.58 -16.04 -22.23
CA LYS A 655 11.23 -15.09 -21.16
C LYS A 655 12.16 -15.13 -19.96
N LEU A 656 12.63 -16.31 -19.52
CA LEU A 656 13.56 -16.40 -18.40
C LEU A 656 15.01 -16.22 -18.83
N GLN A 657 15.38 -16.77 -20.00
CA GLN A 657 16.74 -16.69 -20.57
C GLN A 657 17.85 -17.25 -19.64
N ASP A 658 17.50 -18.23 -18.82
CA ASP A 658 18.42 -18.93 -17.92
C ASP A 658 18.77 -20.31 -18.50
N TRP A 659 19.98 -20.44 -19.05
CA TRP A 659 20.41 -21.67 -19.74
C TRP A 659 20.57 -22.87 -18.80
N GLU A 660 20.91 -22.64 -17.52
CA GLU A 660 21.00 -23.73 -16.55
C GLU A 660 19.62 -24.36 -16.34
N GLU A 661 18.58 -23.53 -16.31
CA GLU A 661 17.20 -23.95 -16.17
C GLU A 661 16.66 -24.69 -17.40
N VAL A 662 17.13 -24.33 -18.60
CA VAL A 662 16.76 -25.07 -19.82
C VAL A 662 17.41 -26.46 -19.86
N GLU A 663 18.69 -26.58 -19.46
CA GLU A 663 19.35 -27.89 -19.36
C GLU A 663 18.69 -28.76 -18.28
N ARG A 664 18.31 -28.16 -17.14
CA ARG A 664 17.50 -28.84 -16.12
C ARG A 664 16.16 -29.31 -16.67
N PHE A 665 15.48 -28.49 -17.48
CA PHE A 665 14.24 -28.87 -18.15
C PHE A 665 14.43 -30.11 -19.03
N TYR A 666 15.44 -30.14 -19.89
CA TYR A 666 15.72 -31.30 -20.74
C TYR A 666 16.03 -32.56 -19.95
N LYS A 667 16.88 -32.42 -18.93
CA LYS A 667 17.22 -33.53 -18.03
C LYS A 667 16.00 -34.03 -17.28
N TRP A 668 15.14 -33.13 -16.80
CA TRP A 668 13.95 -33.48 -16.05
C TRP A 668 12.95 -34.29 -16.89
N PHE A 669 12.79 -33.95 -18.18
CA PHE A 669 11.99 -34.72 -19.13
C PHE A 669 12.73 -35.94 -19.74
N SER A 670 14.04 -36.07 -19.47
CA SER A 670 14.90 -37.13 -20.03
C SER A 670 14.90 -37.16 -21.56
N LEU A 671 14.99 -35.99 -22.19
CA LEU A 671 14.94 -35.86 -23.65
C LEU A 671 16.24 -36.33 -24.33
N SER A 672 16.12 -37.00 -25.48
CA SER A 672 17.25 -37.27 -26.38
C SER A 672 17.67 -36.00 -27.14
N PRO A 673 18.89 -35.95 -27.69
CA PRO A 673 19.32 -34.84 -28.55
C PRO A 673 18.38 -34.55 -29.72
N GLU A 674 17.80 -35.59 -30.32
CA GLU A 674 16.83 -35.48 -31.42
C GLU A 674 15.49 -34.91 -30.93
N GLU A 675 15.00 -35.34 -29.78
CA GLU A 675 13.79 -34.79 -29.15
C GLU A 675 13.98 -33.31 -28.79
N ILE A 676 15.17 -32.93 -28.29
CA ILE A 676 15.53 -31.53 -28.03
C ILE A 676 15.53 -30.72 -29.32
N LYS A 677 16.13 -31.23 -30.41
CA LYS A 677 16.15 -30.57 -31.71
C LYS A 677 14.73 -30.36 -32.25
N THR A 678 13.88 -31.37 -32.16
CA THR A 678 12.46 -31.27 -32.54
C THR A 678 11.72 -30.24 -31.68
N LEU A 679 11.88 -30.27 -30.36
CA LEU A 679 11.23 -29.31 -29.46
C LEU A 679 11.65 -27.85 -29.73
N LYS A 680 12.94 -27.60 -30.00
CA LYS A 680 13.44 -26.28 -30.42
C LYS A 680 12.76 -25.82 -31.72
N LYS A 681 12.68 -26.71 -32.71
CA LYS A 681 12.03 -26.43 -34.00
C LYS A 681 10.55 -26.09 -33.85
N ASP A 682 9.83 -26.88 -33.06
CA ASP A 682 8.40 -26.69 -32.81
C ASP A 682 8.14 -25.39 -32.04
N THR A 683 9.00 -25.06 -31.06
CA THR A 683 8.91 -23.83 -30.29
C THR A 683 9.11 -22.59 -31.17
N LEU A 684 10.11 -22.62 -32.06
CA LEU A 684 10.34 -21.55 -33.04
C LEU A 684 9.18 -21.36 -34.02
N SER A 685 8.34 -22.38 -34.18
CA SER A 685 7.15 -22.33 -35.04
C SER A 685 5.91 -21.74 -34.34
N LEU A 686 5.99 -21.43 -33.04
CA LEU A 686 4.86 -20.85 -32.30
C LEU A 686 4.51 -19.44 -32.77
N PRO A 687 3.23 -19.14 -33.03
CA PRO A 687 2.73 -17.77 -33.26
C PRO A 687 3.24 -16.70 -32.30
N ARG A 688 3.36 -17.05 -31.00
CA ARG A 688 3.78 -16.11 -29.96
C ARG A 688 5.25 -15.71 -30.08
N VAL A 689 6.14 -16.64 -30.42
CA VAL A 689 7.56 -16.33 -30.70
C VAL A 689 7.67 -15.28 -31.80
N PHE A 690 6.85 -15.39 -32.83
CA PHE A 690 6.82 -14.41 -33.91
C PHE A 690 6.30 -13.04 -33.48
N SER A 691 5.29 -12.98 -32.60
CA SER A 691 4.83 -11.70 -32.04
C SER A 691 5.89 -11.04 -31.15
N ASP A 692 6.59 -11.84 -30.34
CA ASP A 692 7.69 -11.37 -29.50
C ASP A 692 8.83 -10.81 -30.36
N ILE A 693 9.21 -11.50 -31.45
CA ILE A 693 10.22 -11.03 -32.41
C ILE A 693 9.76 -9.76 -33.14
N GLU A 694 8.52 -9.70 -33.60
CA GLU A 694 7.98 -8.52 -34.30
C GLU A 694 8.02 -7.27 -33.40
N PHE A 695 7.64 -7.41 -32.13
CA PHE A 695 7.71 -6.33 -31.14
C PHE A 695 9.15 -5.80 -30.99
N GLN A 696 10.14 -6.70 -31.02
CA GLN A 696 11.55 -6.31 -30.91
C GLN A 696 12.11 -5.67 -32.18
N LEU A 697 11.75 -6.19 -33.36
CA LEU A 697 12.17 -5.59 -34.63
C LEU A 697 11.70 -4.13 -34.77
N LYS A 698 10.59 -3.77 -34.09
CA LYS A 698 10.09 -2.39 -33.97
C LYS A 698 10.92 -1.47 -33.05
N GLY A 699 11.94 -1.98 -32.36
CA GLY A 699 13.06 -1.19 -31.82
C GLY A 699 13.12 -1.01 -30.30
N TYR A 700 12.72 -2.01 -29.51
CA TYR A 700 12.63 -1.85 -28.06
C TYR A 700 13.80 -2.49 -27.25
N THR A 701 14.41 -3.61 -27.63
CA THR A 701 15.61 -4.20 -26.95
C THR A 701 16.33 -5.30 -27.77
N ASP A 702 17.61 -5.61 -27.46
CA ASP A 702 18.37 -6.75 -28.03
C ASP A 702 18.12 -8.10 -27.32
N MET A 703 17.07 -8.22 -26.50
CA MET A 703 16.86 -9.36 -25.59
C MET A 703 16.73 -10.74 -26.27
N TYR A 704 16.49 -10.83 -27.58
CA TYR A 704 16.13 -12.10 -28.25
C TYR A 704 17.24 -12.73 -29.10
N VAL A 705 18.40 -12.09 -29.21
CA VAL A 705 19.54 -12.63 -29.98
C VAL A 705 20.06 -13.92 -29.35
N THR A 706 20.23 -13.93 -28.02
CA THR A 706 20.77 -15.09 -27.29
C THR A 706 19.84 -16.30 -27.35
N PRO A 707 18.52 -16.18 -27.10
CA PRO A 707 17.56 -17.27 -27.30
C PRO A 707 17.51 -17.84 -28.72
N LEU A 708 17.54 -16.97 -29.74
CA LEU A 708 17.54 -17.44 -31.12
C LEU A 708 18.82 -18.18 -31.48
N ARG A 709 19.99 -17.66 -31.06
CA ARG A 709 21.27 -18.34 -31.25
C ARG A 709 21.30 -19.72 -30.60
N TRP A 710 20.65 -19.84 -29.45
CA TRP A 710 20.62 -21.10 -28.71
C TRP A 710 19.61 -22.11 -29.29
N CYS A 711 18.47 -21.65 -29.80
CA CYS A 711 17.46 -22.52 -30.42
C CYS A 711 17.85 -23.00 -31.83
N LEU A 712 18.53 -22.16 -32.61
CA LEU A 712 18.88 -22.46 -34.00
C LEU A 712 20.22 -23.18 -34.05
N THR A 713 20.27 -24.50 -33.81
CA THR A 713 21.54 -25.21 -33.58
C THR A 713 22.33 -25.55 -34.84
N ASP A 714 21.76 -25.41 -36.03
CA ASP A 714 22.41 -25.72 -37.31
C ASP A 714 21.89 -24.83 -38.46
N GLU A 715 22.61 -24.82 -39.58
CA GLU A 715 22.28 -24.00 -40.76
C GLU A 715 20.89 -24.34 -41.33
N GLU A 716 20.46 -25.60 -41.25
CA GLU A 716 19.14 -26.03 -41.73
C GLU A 716 18.01 -25.37 -40.91
N MET A 717 18.13 -25.36 -39.58
CA MET A 717 17.16 -24.69 -38.69
C MET A 717 17.09 -23.19 -38.94
N VAL A 718 18.24 -22.54 -39.20
CA VAL A 718 18.26 -21.10 -39.54
C VAL A 718 17.52 -20.82 -40.84
N ILE A 719 17.75 -21.63 -41.88
CA ILE A 719 17.07 -21.51 -43.18
C ILE A 719 15.56 -21.75 -43.04
N ASP A 720 15.16 -22.77 -42.30
CA ASP A 720 13.74 -23.09 -42.08
C ASP A 720 13.03 -21.96 -41.30
N PHE A 721 13.68 -21.46 -40.24
CA PHE A 721 13.18 -20.33 -39.47
C PHE A 721 13.07 -19.04 -40.29
N GLN A 722 14.08 -18.73 -41.10
CA GLN A 722 14.05 -17.61 -42.04
C GLN A 722 12.85 -17.71 -42.98
N LYS A 723 12.68 -18.87 -43.63
CA LYS A 723 11.58 -19.12 -44.57
C LYS A 723 10.21 -18.96 -43.91
N ASN A 724 10.06 -19.42 -42.67
CA ASN A 724 8.83 -19.29 -41.90
C ASN A 724 8.50 -17.82 -41.58
N ILE A 725 9.50 -17.03 -41.16
CA ILE A 725 9.33 -15.59 -40.91
C ILE A 725 9.01 -14.82 -42.19
N GLU A 726 9.76 -15.07 -43.26
CA GLU A 726 9.54 -14.42 -44.56
C GLU A 726 8.15 -14.72 -45.13
N ASN A 727 7.67 -15.95 -44.99
CA ASN A 727 6.33 -16.31 -45.43
C ASN A 727 5.24 -15.66 -44.58
N ARG A 728 5.40 -15.64 -43.25
CA ARG A 728 4.41 -15.09 -42.33
C ARG A 728 4.32 -13.57 -42.38
N TYR A 729 5.45 -12.89 -42.55
CA TYR A 729 5.55 -11.43 -42.53
C TYR A 729 5.83 -10.81 -43.91
N ARG A 730 5.58 -11.56 -44.99
CA ARG A 730 5.79 -11.08 -46.36
C ARG A 730 5.14 -9.71 -46.62
N SER A 731 3.90 -9.53 -46.17
CA SER A 731 3.17 -8.26 -46.31
C SER A 731 3.76 -7.15 -45.43
N PHE A 732 4.13 -7.47 -44.18
CA PHE A 732 4.72 -6.51 -43.24
C PHE A 732 6.07 -5.99 -43.74
N PHE A 733 6.97 -6.88 -44.18
CA PHE A 733 8.30 -6.50 -44.67
C PHE A 733 8.27 -5.64 -45.95
N VAL A 734 7.22 -5.78 -46.76
CA VAL A 734 7.03 -4.97 -47.98
C VAL A 734 6.29 -3.65 -47.66
N SER A 735 5.71 -3.50 -46.47
CA SER A 735 4.92 -2.33 -46.10
C SER A 735 5.76 -1.20 -45.45
N GLY A 736 5.81 -0.05 -46.12
CA GLY A 736 6.34 1.20 -45.57
C GLY A 736 7.82 1.19 -45.19
N GLU A 737 8.25 2.21 -44.46
CA GLU A 737 9.64 2.35 -44.00
C GLU A 737 9.93 1.46 -42.78
N ILE A 738 8.95 1.28 -41.89
CA ILE A 738 9.08 0.46 -40.68
C ILE A 738 9.28 -1.01 -41.04
N GLY A 739 8.50 -1.55 -41.99
CA GLY A 739 8.62 -2.92 -42.45
C GLY A 739 9.97 -3.23 -43.09
N ARG A 740 10.50 -2.31 -43.92
CA ARG A 740 11.83 -2.45 -44.52
C ARG A 740 12.95 -2.44 -43.48
N LYS A 741 12.92 -1.51 -42.53
CA LYS A 741 13.90 -1.46 -41.42
C LYS A 741 13.84 -2.70 -40.53
N ALA A 742 12.65 -3.22 -40.27
CA ALA A 742 12.47 -4.48 -39.55
C ALA A 742 13.08 -5.66 -40.33
N LYS A 743 12.88 -5.72 -41.65
CA LYS A 743 13.50 -6.74 -42.50
C LYS A 743 15.03 -6.66 -42.49
N GLU A 744 15.60 -5.47 -42.67
CA GLU A 744 17.06 -5.28 -42.64
C GLU A 744 17.67 -5.74 -41.31
N ARG A 745 17.02 -5.42 -40.18
CA ARG A 745 17.44 -5.88 -38.86
C ARG A 745 17.35 -7.40 -38.73
N PHE A 746 16.27 -7.99 -39.24
CA PHE A 746 16.08 -9.44 -39.24
C PHE A 746 17.12 -10.17 -40.09
N ASP A 747 17.35 -9.71 -41.33
CA ASP A 747 18.37 -10.26 -42.23
C ASP A 747 19.78 -10.12 -41.62
N CYS A 748 20.07 -8.97 -40.98
CA CYS A 748 21.33 -8.76 -40.27
C CYS A 748 21.52 -9.77 -39.12
N LEU A 749 20.49 -9.98 -38.30
CA LEU A 749 20.51 -10.96 -37.21
C LEU A 749 20.75 -12.38 -37.73
N LEU A 750 20.04 -12.78 -38.79
CA LEU A 750 20.23 -14.11 -39.39
C LEU A 750 21.64 -14.31 -39.95
N ASN A 751 22.19 -13.30 -40.63
CA ASN A 751 23.56 -13.37 -41.15
C ASN A 751 24.58 -13.49 -40.01
N GLN A 752 24.40 -12.75 -38.91
CA GLN A 752 25.25 -12.89 -37.72
C GLN A 752 25.20 -14.29 -37.12
N LEU A 753 24.01 -14.90 -37.09
CA LEU A 753 23.83 -16.28 -36.63
C LEU A 753 24.54 -17.27 -37.55
N LEU A 754 24.30 -17.20 -38.88
CA LEU A 754 24.95 -18.06 -39.88
C LEU A 754 26.48 -17.95 -39.85
N ASP A 755 27.01 -16.72 -39.77
CA ASP A 755 28.45 -16.48 -39.69
C ASP A 755 29.05 -17.05 -38.41
N SER A 756 28.30 -17.03 -37.29
CA SER A 756 28.75 -17.66 -36.04
C SER A 756 28.85 -19.19 -36.18
N PHE A 757 27.86 -19.84 -36.80
CA PHE A 757 27.91 -21.30 -37.04
C PHE A 757 29.03 -21.71 -37.98
N ARG A 758 29.26 -20.96 -39.05
CA ARG A 758 30.36 -21.24 -40.00
C ARG A 758 31.73 -21.14 -39.33
N LYS A 759 31.92 -20.20 -38.41
CA LYS A 759 33.14 -20.08 -37.62
C LYS A 759 33.33 -21.24 -36.65
N ASP A 760 32.28 -21.64 -35.94
CA ASP A 760 32.34 -22.77 -34.99
C ASP A 760 32.71 -24.08 -35.71
N VAL A 761 32.11 -24.34 -36.90
CA VAL A 761 32.46 -25.50 -37.75
C VAL A 761 33.90 -25.44 -38.26
N GLN A 762 34.37 -24.25 -38.67
CA GLN A 762 35.76 -24.07 -39.12
C GLN A 762 36.76 -24.32 -37.97
N ASP A 763 36.46 -23.85 -36.77
CA ASP A 763 37.29 -24.01 -35.59
C ASP A 763 37.35 -25.47 -35.10
N GLU A 764 36.24 -26.22 -35.18
CA GLU A 764 36.24 -27.67 -34.91
C GLU A 764 37.05 -28.44 -35.96
N THR A 765 36.89 -28.10 -37.24
CA THR A 765 37.67 -28.70 -38.34
C THR A 765 39.16 -28.44 -38.15
N ASN A 766 39.54 -27.22 -37.73
CA ASN A 766 40.92 -26.85 -37.43
C ASN A 766 41.46 -27.60 -36.19
N LYS A 767 40.66 -27.77 -35.14
CA LYS A 767 41.04 -28.56 -33.94
C LYS A 767 41.24 -30.04 -34.27
N GLU A 768 40.40 -30.61 -35.11
CA GLU A 768 40.58 -31.98 -35.60
C GLU A 768 41.85 -32.13 -36.46
N ALA A 769 42.14 -31.15 -37.32
CA ALA A 769 43.37 -31.14 -38.11
C ALA A 769 44.62 -31.09 -37.21
N ILE A 770 44.63 -30.25 -36.18
CA ILE A 770 45.73 -30.12 -35.20
C ILE A 770 45.86 -31.40 -34.33
N SER A 771 44.75 -32.01 -33.93
CA SER A 771 44.71 -33.29 -33.20
C SER A 771 45.28 -34.46 -34.02
N LYS A 772 45.05 -34.46 -35.33
CA LYS A 772 45.59 -35.46 -36.26
C LYS A 772 47.08 -35.23 -36.56
N GLU A 773 47.59 -34.00 -36.52
CA GLU A 773 49.01 -33.68 -36.69
C GLU A 773 49.86 -33.89 -35.39
N GLY A 774 49.26 -33.76 -34.21
CA GLY A 774 49.95 -33.89 -32.91
C GLY A 774 50.32 -35.33 -32.48
N LYS A 775 49.86 -36.38 -33.17
CA LYS A 775 50.18 -37.79 -32.84
C LYS A 775 51.50 -38.30 -33.44
N GLY A 776 52.26 -37.45 -34.13
CA GLY A 776 53.54 -37.79 -34.78
C GLY A 776 54.79 -37.25 -34.06
N GLY A 777 54.97 -37.52 -32.76
CA GLY A 777 56.12 -36.97 -32.02
C GLY A 777 56.59 -37.83 -30.83
N LYS A 778 57.27 -38.94 -31.10
CA LYS A 778 58.10 -39.64 -30.10
C LYS A 778 59.31 -38.76 -29.76
N ARG A 779 59.32 -38.11 -28.59
CA ARG A 779 60.56 -37.67 -27.92
C ARG A 779 60.65 -38.29 -26.54
N SER A 780 61.80 -38.91 -26.31
CA SER A 780 62.21 -39.65 -25.13
C SER A 780 62.92 -38.76 -24.10
N LYS A 781 62.93 -39.25 -22.84
CA LYS A 781 63.75 -38.90 -21.64
C LYS A 781 63.01 -38.12 -20.53
N PRO A 782 63.50 -38.22 -19.27
CA PRO A 782 63.80 -39.43 -18.50
C PRO A 782 63.15 -39.37 -17.08
N ALA A 783 63.31 -40.46 -16.32
CA ALA A 783 62.80 -40.66 -14.97
C ALA A 783 63.46 -39.78 -13.88
N THR A 784 62.87 -39.87 -12.66
CA THR A 784 63.14 -39.20 -11.36
C THR A 784 62.25 -37.97 -11.11
N GLY A 785 61.56 -37.77 -9.99
CA GLY A 785 61.34 -38.52 -8.77
C GLY A 785 60.38 -37.71 -7.86
N GLU A 786 59.59 -38.41 -7.04
CA GLU A 786 58.93 -38.02 -5.77
C GLU A 786 58.32 -36.61 -5.56
N GLY A 787 57.03 -36.59 -5.15
CA GLY A 787 56.45 -35.48 -4.37
C GLY A 787 55.00 -35.09 -4.70
N SER A 788 54.03 -35.65 -3.98
CA SER A 788 52.62 -35.18 -3.86
C SER A 788 52.55 -33.97 -2.89
N PRO A 789 51.41 -33.26 -2.64
CA PRO A 789 50.16 -33.01 -3.40
C PRO A 789 49.76 -31.52 -3.48
N ILE A 790 49.12 -31.01 -4.56
CA ILE A 790 48.05 -29.98 -4.43
C ILE A 790 47.04 -30.15 -5.58
N LYS A 791 45.76 -30.38 -5.19
CA LYS A 791 44.58 -30.31 -6.06
C LYS A 791 44.32 -28.86 -6.46
N GLN A 792 44.10 -28.59 -7.75
CA GLN A 792 43.15 -27.56 -8.17
C GLN A 792 42.55 -27.91 -9.54
N SER A 793 41.23 -27.86 -9.55
CA SER A 793 40.29 -28.33 -10.56
C SER A 793 40.27 -27.47 -11.83
N ARG A 794 40.33 -28.14 -12.99
CA ARG A 794 39.74 -27.66 -14.24
C ARG A 794 39.08 -28.85 -14.94
N ILE A 795 37.82 -29.07 -14.61
CA ILE A 795 36.87 -29.83 -15.43
C ILE A 795 35.77 -28.83 -15.76
N VAL A 796 35.79 -28.28 -16.98
CA VAL A 796 34.59 -28.05 -17.80
C VAL A 796 35.07 -28.12 -19.26
N GLN A 797 34.97 -29.31 -19.83
CA GLN A 797 34.65 -29.52 -21.23
C GLN A 797 33.96 -30.87 -21.26
N LEU A 798 32.66 -30.85 -21.58
CA LEU A 798 32.14 -31.65 -22.67
C LEU A 798 30.67 -31.28 -22.90
N ASN A 799 30.39 -31.14 -24.20
CA ASN A 799 29.08 -31.35 -24.81
C ASN A 799 28.45 -32.67 -24.33
#